data_AF-A0A960HLK6-F1
#
_entry.id   AF-A0A960HLK6-F1
#
_cell.length_a   1.000
_cell.length_b   1.000
_cell.length_c   1.000
_cell.angle_alpha   90.00
_cell.angle_beta   90.00
_cell.angle_gamma   90.00
#
_symmetry.space_group_name_H-M   'P 1'
#
loop_
_entity.id
_entity.type
_entity.pdbx_description
1 polymer ?
#
loop_
_entity_poly.entity_id
_entity_poly.type
_entity_poly.pdbx_seq_one_letter_code
_entity_poly.pdbx_strand_id
1 'polypeptide(L)'
;MRRTTTLLLRLALAGPVLLGVLAIAPADPAGATRSPFPFASWSDLVDQQYADLLGRAPSTGERDAGIAQARDGGGPGALIARLRSTADQTGAVDPLVRLYLAYVDRAPDPGGLDFWIARRRNGTWPLVRVSQQFASSSEFTGIYGSLSDRAFVELVYANVLDRPGDPGGIDYWTRQLDLGRRSRGEVMVGFSESSEHIRTSAGAVTAAVLPVLLLDRAPARATFDDDTARLDDGLAVADYADELLTSTAYARRAAPPGRPVAVALVDDGPRPRVRELDITPDGRFIAYSSASADIVPGDGNGVADVFVWDRRTGRSERISMRASGDEPAYASLDPAISDDGRFVAFVTQDDLTGPAHPGDISTDIYRYDRRSATVELVSVTQEGLPTGGFAEQLDISADGRFVSFFGTNDGITEPSPPNSSGPVEVFVRDMEQEATTDVSGPLDLGDGYAWFPDLSADGNRMAFHATSVHEAPGGERTTEHRAYLWDRTEGLITGPADIDPSAEVTLSDDGSTVLVEVDGQLLAWEPPSMDLEPVSLDAAGSPVAPDEQREVAISGDGSLVVFTDCPEGGSDDGTILVRDRTAGRTVELAPPPEAGQECQTAPALTRDGDLLATTLRAPWPGPPTASILLRTLQLDR
;
A
#
# COMPACT_ATOMS: atom_id res chain seq x y z
N MET A 1 -17.46 82.97 -26.48
CA MET A 1 -18.61 83.77 -25.96
C MET A 1 -19.32 82.97 -24.86
N ARG A 2 -20.03 83.63 -23.92
CA ARG A 2 -20.95 83.09 -22.87
C ARG A 2 -20.72 81.63 -22.38
N ARG A 3 -20.11 81.35 -21.22
CA ARG A 3 -20.56 81.49 -19.79
C ARG A 3 -21.70 80.55 -19.31
N THR A 4 -21.34 79.64 -18.39
CA THR A 4 -22.11 79.06 -17.23
C THR A 4 -23.42 78.31 -17.53
N THR A 5 -23.92 77.31 -16.76
CA THR A 5 -23.59 76.71 -15.42
C THR A 5 -23.73 75.14 -15.55
N THR A 6 -23.86 74.20 -14.60
CA THR A 6 -24.19 74.09 -13.14
C THR A 6 -23.38 72.94 -12.48
N LEU A 7 -23.84 72.28 -11.40
CA LEU A 7 -23.11 71.28 -10.61
C LEU A 7 -24.08 70.30 -9.86
N LEU A 8 -23.58 69.10 -9.47
CA LEU A 8 -24.20 68.09 -8.56
C LEU A 8 -25.43 67.30 -9.13
N LEU A 9 -25.79 66.10 -8.65
CA LEU A 9 -25.43 65.35 -7.41
C LEU A 9 -25.26 63.81 -7.64
N ARG A 10 -24.79 63.10 -6.61
CA ARG A 10 -24.41 61.66 -6.55
C ARG A 10 -25.58 60.65 -6.56
N LEU A 11 -25.34 59.43 -7.07
CA LEU A 11 -25.27 58.19 -6.26
C LEU A 11 -24.53 57.08 -7.05
N ALA A 12 -24.34 55.87 -6.48
CA ALA A 12 -23.46 54.82 -7.02
C ALA A 12 -24.14 53.43 -7.05
N LEU A 13 -23.67 52.53 -7.95
CA LEU A 13 -23.46 51.09 -7.72
C LEU A 13 -22.94 50.36 -9.00
N ALA A 14 -22.30 49.21 -8.78
CA ALA A 14 -21.93 48.15 -9.74
C ALA A 14 -21.09 48.50 -11.00
N GLY A 15 -19.88 47.95 -11.08
CA GLY A 15 -19.16 47.74 -12.34
C GLY A 15 -19.53 46.40 -12.99
N PRO A 16 -19.32 46.21 -14.31
CA PRO A 16 -19.78 45.02 -15.02
C PRO A 16 -18.83 43.82 -14.87
N VAL A 17 -19.40 42.64 -14.60
CA VAL A 17 -18.74 41.36 -14.92
C VAL A 17 -18.91 41.13 -16.43
N LEU A 18 -17.80 41.08 -17.17
CA LEU A 18 -17.80 40.72 -18.58
C LEU A 18 -17.37 39.26 -18.71
N LEU A 19 -18.25 38.38 -19.19
CA LEU A 19 -17.86 37.00 -19.50
C LEU A 19 -16.87 37.00 -20.67
N GLY A 20 -15.61 36.71 -20.39
CA GLY A 20 -14.64 36.35 -21.42
C GLY A 20 -14.92 34.93 -21.90
N VAL A 21 -15.40 34.78 -23.14
CA VAL A 21 -15.41 33.48 -23.81
C VAL A 21 -13.96 33.07 -24.04
N LEU A 22 -13.52 32.00 -23.37
CA LEU A 22 -12.17 31.48 -23.55
C LEU A 22 -12.07 30.86 -24.94
N ALA A 23 -11.34 31.52 -25.84
CA ALA A 23 -11.05 30.95 -27.15
C ALA A 23 -10.08 29.77 -26.98
N ILE A 24 -10.42 28.62 -27.56
CA ILE A 24 -9.53 27.46 -27.60
C ILE A 24 -8.25 27.87 -28.33
N ALA A 25 -7.13 27.81 -27.63
CA ALA A 25 -5.82 28.07 -28.22
C ALA A 25 -5.48 26.95 -29.23
N PRO A 26 -4.80 27.26 -30.36
CA PRO A 26 -4.24 26.21 -31.20
C PRO A 26 -3.20 25.40 -30.40
N ALA A 27 -3.20 24.09 -30.57
CA ALA A 27 -2.33 23.19 -29.83
C ALA A 27 -0.84 23.56 -30.01
N ASP A 28 -0.09 23.57 -28.89
CA ASP A 28 1.30 23.96 -28.85
C ASP A 28 2.19 22.87 -29.50
N PRO A 29 2.97 23.17 -30.56
CA PRO A 29 3.80 22.17 -31.24
C PRO A 29 4.87 21.53 -30.36
N ALA A 30 5.15 22.06 -29.16
CA ALA A 30 6.02 21.44 -28.17
C ALA A 30 5.50 20.09 -27.61
N GLY A 31 4.18 19.83 -27.68
CA GLY A 31 3.59 18.59 -27.17
C GLY A 31 4.08 17.32 -27.90
N ALA A 32 4.43 17.43 -29.18
CA ALA A 32 4.76 16.30 -30.04
C ALA A 32 6.10 15.60 -29.73
N THR A 33 6.89 16.10 -28.78
CA THR A 33 8.20 15.55 -28.41
C THR A 33 8.32 15.06 -26.96
N ARG A 34 7.26 15.20 -26.14
CA ARG A 34 7.24 14.62 -24.79
C ARG A 34 6.72 13.17 -24.86
N SER A 35 7.25 12.28 -24.02
CA SER A 35 6.68 10.94 -23.85
C SER A 35 5.36 11.02 -23.07
N PRO A 36 4.39 10.13 -23.34
CA PRO A 36 3.10 10.15 -22.69
C PRO A 36 3.22 9.56 -21.28
N PHE A 37 2.97 10.35 -20.23
CA PHE A 37 2.93 9.84 -18.86
C PHE A 37 1.91 8.68 -18.73
N PRO A 38 2.19 7.61 -17.94
CA PRO A 38 3.40 7.34 -17.14
C PRO A 38 4.57 6.69 -17.90
N PHE A 39 4.55 6.64 -19.23
CA PHE A 39 5.49 5.85 -20.03
C PHE A 39 6.77 6.60 -20.44
N ALA A 40 7.89 5.88 -20.46
CA ALA A 40 9.18 6.39 -20.94
C ALA A 40 9.16 6.74 -22.44
N SER A 41 8.36 6.06 -23.25
CA SER A 41 8.17 6.37 -24.67
C SER A 41 6.77 6.01 -25.20
N TRP A 42 6.46 6.53 -26.39
CA TRP A 42 5.28 6.13 -27.16
C TRP A 42 5.28 4.64 -27.57
N SER A 43 6.45 3.99 -27.62
CA SER A 43 6.53 2.54 -27.88
C SER A 43 6.03 1.75 -26.67
N ASP A 44 6.43 2.15 -25.47
CA ASP A 44 6.10 1.44 -24.23
C ASP A 44 4.61 1.57 -23.90
N LEU A 45 4.04 2.77 -24.14
CA LEU A 45 2.60 2.99 -24.09
C LEU A 45 1.85 2.01 -24.99
N VAL A 46 2.27 1.90 -26.25
CA VAL A 46 1.58 1.06 -27.24
C VAL A 46 1.74 -0.42 -26.91
N ASP A 47 2.94 -0.87 -26.53
CA ASP A 47 3.16 -2.26 -26.14
C ASP A 47 2.36 -2.64 -24.88
N GLN A 48 2.26 -1.73 -23.89
CA GLN A 48 1.41 -1.93 -22.72
C GLN A 48 -0.08 -1.96 -23.09
N GLN A 49 -0.60 -1.06 -23.94
CA GLN A 49 -2.02 -1.08 -24.32
C GLN A 49 -2.41 -2.33 -25.11
N TYR A 50 -1.51 -2.91 -25.91
CA TYR A 50 -1.77 -4.20 -26.55
C TYR A 50 -1.67 -5.37 -25.55
N ALA A 51 -0.82 -5.29 -24.52
CA ALA A 51 -0.79 -6.25 -23.43
C ALA A 51 -2.09 -6.20 -22.59
N ASP A 52 -2.47 -5.03 -22.09
CA ASP A 52 -3.64 -4.76 -21.25
C ASP A 52 -4.95 -5.16 -21.94
N LEU A 53 -5.18 -4.65 -23.16
CA LEU A 53 -6.44 -4.93 -23.84
C LEU A 53 -6.43 -6.27 -24.56
N LEU A 54 -5.38 -6.60 -25.31
CA LEU A 54 -5.37 -7.76 -26.22
C LEU A 54 -4.60 -8.98 -25.70
N GLY A 55 -3.94 -8.90 -24.54
CA GLY A 55 -3.20 -10.01 -23.94
C GLY A 55 -1.97 -10.46 -24.74
N ARG A 56 -1.38 -9.56 -25.55
CA ARG A 56 -0.23 -9.86 -26.42
C ARG A 56 0.58 -8.62 -26.78
N ALA A 57 1.83 -8.81 -27.22
CA ALA A 57 2.58 -7.75 -27.87
C ALA A 57 1.99 -7.36 -29.26
N PRO A 58 2.20 -6.12 -29.72
CA PRO A 58 1.90 -5.71 -31.09
C PRO A 58 2.99 -6.19 -32.06
N SER A 59 2.58 -6.52 -33.29
CA SER A 59 3.50 -6.62 -34.42
C SER A 59 4.06 -5.24 -34.80
N THR A 60 5.15 -5.17 -35.57
CA THR A 60 5.81 -3.89 -35.92
C THR A 60 4.84 -2.88 -36.52
N GLY A 61 4.06 -3.25 -37.54
CA GLY A 61 3.08 -2.35 -38.15
C GLY A 61 1.89 -1.98 -37.24
N GLU A 62 1.54 -2.83 -36.26
CA GLU A 62 0.56 -2.52 -35.23
C GLU A 62 1.09 -1.51 -34.19
N ARG A 63 2.40 -1.56 -33.92
CA ARG A 63 3.12 -0.59 -33.08
C ARG A 63 3.26 0.74 -33.80
N ASP A 64 3.75 0.75 -35.04
CA ASP A 64 3.91 1.96 -35.86
C ASP A 64 2.58 2.72 -36.01
N ALA A 65 1.49 1.99 -36.32
CA ALA A 65 0.15 2.56 -36.38
C ALA A 65 -0.40 2.96 -35.01
N GLY A 66 -0.03 2.26 -33.94
CA GLY A 66 -0.37 2.63 -32.55
C GLY A 66 0.28 3.93 -32.11
N ILE A 67 1.57 4.11 -32.40
CA ILE A 67 2.34 5.33 -32.11
C ILE A 67 1.74 6.51 -32.87
N ALA A 68 1.49 6.36 -34.18
CA ALA A 68 0.87 7.41 -35.00
C ALA A 68 -0.54 7.78 -34.47
N GLN A 69 -1.35 6.80 -34.05
CA GLN A 69 -2.67 7.04 -33.47
C GLN A 69 -2.58 7.79 -32.13
N ALA A 70 -1.72 7.36 -31.22
CA ALA A 70 -1.61 7.93 -29.88
C ALA A 70 -0.98 9.33 -29.89
N ARG A 71 0.02 9.57 -30.75
CA ARG A 71 0.76 10.83 -30.82
C ARG A 71 0.09 11.87 -31.72
N ASP A 72 -0.31 11.46 -32.92
CA ASP A 72 -0.72 12.37 -34.00
C ASP A 72 -2.22 12.23 -34.36
N GLY A 73 -2.89 11.18 -33.86
CA GLY A 73 -4.25 10.77 -34.26
C GLY A 73 -5.37 10.99 -33.23
N GLY A 74 -5.08 11.53 -32.05
CA GLY A 74 -6.10 11.86 -31.04
C GLY A 74 -5.80 11.48 -29.58
N GLY A 75 -4.56 11.11 -29.24
CA GLY A 75 -4.17 10.83 -27.85
C GLY A 75 -4.21 9.35 -27.45
N PRO A 76 -3.68 8.99 -26.27
CA PRO A 76 -3.71 7.63 -25.72
C PRO A 76 -5.12 7.03 -25.61
N GLY A 77 -6.11 7.78 -25.12
CA GLY A 77 -7.49 7.35 -25.05
C GLY A 77 -8.09 7.00 -26.42
N ALA A 78 -7.74 7.73 -27.48
CA ALA A 78 -8.13 7.39 -28.84
C ALA A 78 -7.50 6.06 -29.33
N LEU A 79 -6.28 5.72 -28.89
CA LEU A 79 -5.71 4.39 -29.12
C LEU A 79 -6.48 3.31 -28.34
N ILE A 80 -6.82 3.54 -27.08
CA ILE A 80 -7.58 2.58 -26.25
C ILE A 80 -8.98 2.36 -26.82
N ALA A 81 -9.72 3.42 -27.17
CA ALA A 81 -11.03 3.31 -27.82
C ALA A 81 -10.96 2.55 -29.15
N ARG A 82 -9.90 2.76 -29.95
CA ARG A 82 -9.63 1.97 -31.17
C ARG A 82 -9.40 0.49 -30.83
N LEU A 83 -8.66 0.17 -29.77
CA LEU A 83 -8.42 -1.21 -29.33
C LEU A 83 -9.70 -1.87 -28.80
N ARG A 84 -10.50 -1.16 -27.99
CA ARG A 84 -11.83 -1.59 -27.49
C ARG A 84 -12.83 -1.91 -28.61
N SER A 85 -12.77 -1.20 -29.75
CA SER A 85 -13.63 -1.49 -30.91
C SER A 85 -13.19 -2.68 -31.77
N THR A 86 -12.11 -3.40 -31.42
CA THR A 86 -11.64 -4.57 -32.19
C THR A 86 -12.57 -5.78 -32.06
N ALA A 87 -12.47 -6.70 -33.02
CA ALA A 87 -13.23 -7.96 -33.04
C ALA A 87 -12.87 -8.93 -31.90
N ASP A 88 -11.67 -8.81 -31.32
CA ASP A 88 -11.31 -9.54 -30.09
C ASP A 88 -12.13 -9.00 -28.91
N GLN A 89 -12.10 -7.68 -28.68
CA GLN A 89 -12.79 -7.05 -27.56
C GLN A 89 -14.31 -7.25 -27.63
N THR A 90 -14.91 -6.82 -28.73
CA THR A 90 -16.36 -6.93 -28.97
C THR A 90 -16.86 -8.38 -29.09
N GLY A 91 -15.99 -9.32 -29.50
CA GLY A 91 -16.34 -10.72 -29.74
C GLY A 91 -15.96 -11.71 -28.63
N ALA A 92 -14.99 -11.37 -27.76
CA ALA A 92 -14.48 -12.25 -26.70
C ALA A 92 -14.65 -11.65 -25.29
N VAL A 93 -14.48 -10.33 -25.12
CA VAL A 93 -14.52 -9.65 -23.80
C VAL A 93 -15.92 -9.15 -23.47
N ASP A 94 -16.48 -8.25 -24.27
CA ASP A 94 -17.76 -7.59 -23.98
C ASP A 94 -18.92 -8.56 -23.71
N PRO A 95 -19.05 -9.70 -24.44
CA PRO A 95 -20.10 -10.67 -24.14
C PRO A 95 -19.90 -11.43 -22.82
N LEU A 96 -18.69 -11.44 -22.23
CA LEU A 96 -18.49 -11.98 -20.88
C LEU A 96 -19.00 -11.00 -19.84
N VAL A 97 -18.68 -9.72 -19.97
CA VAL A 97 -19.11 -8.69 -19.03
C VAL A 97 -20.63 -8.53 -19.02
N ARG A 98 -21.29 -8.62 -20.18
CA ARG A 98 -22.76 -8.73 -20.24
C ARG A 98 -23.32 -9.94 -19.48
N LEU A 99 -22.63 -11.09 -19.47
CA LEU A 99 -23.05 -12.23 -18.65
C LEU A 99 -22.86 -11.97 -17.15
N TYR A 100 -21.78 -11.31 -16.72
CA TYR A 100 -21.59 -10.92 -15.31
C TYR A 100 -22.72 -9.98 -14.86
N LEU A 101 -22.99 -8.90 -15.60
CA LEU A 101 -24.10 -7.99 -15.29
C LEU A 101 -25.45 -8.73 -15.27
N ALA A 102 -25.74 -9.53 -16.29
CA ALA A 102 -27.01 -10.26 -16.40
C ALA A 102 -27.23 -11.36 -15.34
N TYR A 103 -26.17 -12.04 -14.87
CA TYR A 103 -26.28 -13.13 -13.91
C TYR A 103 -26.05 -12.74 -12.45
N VAL A 104 -25.29 -11.68 -12.16
CA VAL A 104 -24.86 -11.35 -10.79
C VAL A 104 -24.86 -9.85 -10.46
N ASP A 105 -25.37 -8.99 -11.35
CA ASP A 105 -25.48 -7.52 -11.18
C ASP A 105 -24.20 -6.85 -10.62
N ARG A 106 -23.04 -7.21 -11.17
CA ARG A 106 -21.76 -6.59 -10.83
C ARG A 106 -20.79 -6.60 -12.00
N ALA A 107 -19.84 -5.67 -11.96
CA ALA A 107 -18.60 -5.80 -12.73
C ALA A 107 -17.85 -7.09 -12.31
N PRO A 108 -17.12 -7.73 -13.24
CA PRO A 108 -16.28 -8.86 -12.92
C PRO A 108 -15.07 -8.43 -12.09
N ASP A 109 -14.59 -9.35 -11.26
CA ASP A 109 -13.23 -9.31 -10.71
C ASP A 109 -12.19 -9.64 -11.81
N PRO A 110 -10.95 -9.10 -11.74
CA PRO A 110 -9.96 -9.28 -12.80
C PRO A 110 -9.61 -10.73 -13.10
N GLY A 111 -9.30 -11.52 -12.05
CA GLY A 111 -8.95 -12.93 -12.20
C GLY A 111 -10.08 -13.78 -12.80
N GLY A 112 -11.33 -13.51 -12.44
CA GLY A 112 -12.50 -14.12 -13.05
C GLY A 112 -12.69 -13.73 -14.52
N LEU A 113 -12.50 -12.44 -14.86
CA LEU A 113 -12.59 -11.98 -16.24
C LEU A 113 -11.50 -12.63 -17.12
N ASP A 114 -10.24 -12.59 -16.69
CA ASP A 114 -9.10 -13.17 -17.41
C ASP A 114 -9.24 -14.68 -17.63
N PHE A 115 -9.69 -15.40 -16.60
CA PHE A 115 -10.00 -16.83 -16.68
C PHE A 115 -10.97 -17.13 -17.84
N TRP A 116 -11.95 -16.27 -18.09
CA TRP A 116 -12.89 -16.42 -19.20
C TRP A 116 -12.38 -15.85 -20.52
N ILE A 117 -11.68 -14.72 -20.53
CA ILE A 117 -11.05 -14.13 -21.73
C ILE A 117 -10.08 -15.13 -22.36
N ALA A 118 -9.18 -15.73 -21.58
CA ALA A 118 -8.23 -16.73 -22.08
C ALA A 118 -8.92 -17.94 -22.72
N ARG A 119 -10.04 -18.39 -22.15
CA ARG A 119 -10.88 -19.48 -22.68
C ARG A 119 -11.62 -19.11 -23.96
N ARG A 120 -12.02 -17.84 -24.11
CA ARG A 120 -12.66 -17.30 -25.31
C ARG A 120 -11.65 -17.10 -26.46
N ARG A 121 -10.50 -16.49 -26.17
CA ARG A 121 -9.40 -16.29 -27.13
C ARG A 121 -8.84 -17.61 -27.67
N ASN A 122 -8.75 -18.63 -26.82
CA ASN A 122 -8.36 -19.99 -27.22
C ASN A 122 -9.49 -20.80 -27.90
N GLY A 123 -10.66 -20.21 -28.19
CA GLY A 123 -11.75 -20.82 -28.96
C GLY A 123 -12.44 -22.05 -28.37
N THR A 124 -11.97 -22.59 -27.24
CA THR A 124 -12.44 -23.85 -26.63
C THR A 124 -13.72 -23.70 -25.80
N TRP A 125 -14.16 -22.47 -25.54
CA TRP A 125 -15.37 -22.15 -24.81
C TRP A 125 -16.22 -21.13 -25.57
N PRO A 126 -17.25 -21.56 -26.35
CA PRO A 126 -18.21 -20.62 -26.93
C PRO A 126 -19.03 -19.96 -25.81
N LEU A 127 -19.51 -18.74 -26.05
CA LEU A 127 -20.25 -17.93 -25.07
C LEU A 127 -21.38 -18.68 -24.35
N VAL A 128 -22.18 -19.46 -25.09
CA VAL A 128 -23.27 -20.30 -24.54
C VAL A 128 -22.76 -21.29 -23.47
N ARG A 129 -21.56 -21.85 -23.64
CA ARG A 129 -20.94 -22.77 -22.67
C ARG A 129 -20.48 -22.04 -21.41
N VAL A 130 -20.02 -20.80 -21.54
CA VAL A 130 -19.70 -19.94 -20.38
C VAL A 130 -20.98 -19.57 -19.65
N SER A 131 -21.98 -19.04 -20.37
CA SER A 131 -23.31 -18.70 -19.85
C SER A 131 -23.97 -19.85 -19.08
N GLN A 132 -23.89 -21.07 -19.63
CA GLN A 132 -24.42 -22.26 -18.96
C GLN A 132 -23.65 -22.63 -17.67
N GLN A 133 -22.38 -22.25 -17.52
CA GLN A 133 -21.64 -22.41 -16.26
C GLN A 133 -22.13 -21.42 -15.19
N PHE A 134 -22.39 -20.16 -15.57
CA PHE A 134 -22.96 -19.14 -14.68
C PHE A 134 -24.36 -19.54 -14.20
N ALA A 135 -25.22 -20.04 -15.11
CA ALA A 135 -26.56 -20.54 -14.78
C ALA A 135 -26.59 -21.71 -13.77
N SER A 136 -25.43 -22.30 -13.47
CA SER A 136 -25.24 -23.39 -12.50
C SER A 136 -24.15 -23.08 -11.47
N SER A 137 -23.75 -21.81 -11.29
CA SER A 137 -22.73 -21.44 -10.31
C SER A 137 -23.29 -21.41 -8.89
N SER A 138 -22.41 -21.59 -7.90
CA SER A 138 -22.73 -21.40 -6.49
C SER A 138 -23.10 -19.94 -6.18
N GLU A 139 -22.50 -18.98 -6.88
CA GLU A 139 -22.81 -17.54 -6.79
C GLU A 139 -24.26 -17.25 -7.24
N PHE A 140 -24.64 -17.67 -8.45
CA PHE A 140 -26.00 -17.51 -8.97
C PHE A 140 -27.05 -18.21 -8.08
N THR A 141 -26.73 -19.43 -7.63
CA THR A 141 -27.60 -20.21 -6.72
C THR A 141 -27.68 -19.58 -5.33
N GLY A 142 -26.63 -18.88 -4.87
CA GLY A 142 -26.62 -18.16 -3.61
C GLY A 142 -27.45 -16.87 -3.64
N ILE A 143 -27.42 -16.14 -4.76
CA ILE A 143 -28.16 -14.88 -4.93
C ILE A 143 -29.66 -15.13 -5.13
N TYR A 144 -30.04 -16.08 -6.01
CA TYR A 144 -31.45 -16.27 -6.42
C TYR A 144 -32.09 -17.59 -5.97
N GLY A 145 -31.33 -18.48 -5.34
CA GLY A 145 -31.82 -19.80 -4.93
C GLY A 145 -32.15 -20.73 -6.11
N SER A 146 -32.99 -21.74 -5.84
CA SER A 146 -33.42 -22.71 -6.85
C SER A 146 -34.62 -22.20 -7.64
N LEU A 147 -34.37 -21.50 -8.75
CA LEU A 147 -35.40 -20.99 -9.65
C LEU A 147 -36.03 -22.09 -10.51
N SER A 148 -37.34 -22.05 -10.70
CA SER A 148 -38.02 -22.74 -11.80
C SER A 148 -37.66 -22.12 -13.15
N ASP A 149 -37.87 -22.83 -14.26
CA ASP A 149 -37.56 -22.29 -15.60
C ASP A 149 -38.42 -21.07 -15.98
N ARG A 150 -39.65 -20.96 -15.44
CA ARG A 150 -40.44 -19.73 -15.57
C ARG A 150 -39.82 -18.57 -14.79
N ALA A 151 -39.50 -18.78 -13.51
CA ALA A 151 -38.90 -17.75 -12.67
C ALA A 151 -37.52 -17.30 -13.19
N PHE A 152 -36.75 -18.23 -13.78
CA PHE A 152 -35.51 -17.91 -14.48
C PHE A 152 -35.75 -16.99 -15.70
N VAL A 153 -36.75 -17.28 -16.54
CA VAL A 153 -37.09 -16.42 -17.69
C VAL A 153 -37.58 -15.05 -17.22
N GLU A 154 -38.42 -14.98 -16.19
CA GLU A 154 -38.91 -13.73 -15.61
C GLU A 154 -37.78 -12.88 -15.03
N LEU A 155 -36.77 -13.51 -14.40
CA LEU A 155 -35.53 -12.86 -13.95
C LEU A 155 -34.67 -12.36 -15.12
N VAL A 156 -34.51 -13.14 -16.19
CA VAL A 156 -33.73 -12.72 -17.38
C VAL A 156 -34.34 -11.48 -18.04
N TYR A 157 -35.66 -11.36 -18.09
CA TYR A 157 -36.31 -10.12 -18.57
C TYR A 157 -35.99 -8.91 -17.69
N ALA A 158 -36.02 -9.08 -16.36
CA ALA A 158 -35.68 -8.02 -15.42
C ALA A 158 -34.20 -7.61 -15.53
N ASN A 159 -33.27 -8.54 -15.29
CA ASN A 159 -31.82 -8.27 -15.25
C ASN A 159 -31.24 -7.76 -16.59
N VAL A 160 -31.82 -8.16 -17.74
CA VAL A 160 -31.23 -7.87 -19.06
C VAL A 160 -31.96 -6.75 -19.79
N LEU A 161 -33.27 -6.58 -19.60
CA LEU A 161 -34.05 -5.60 -20.37
C LEU A 161 -34.70 -4.50 -19.50
N ASP A 162 -34.41 -4.49 -18.19
CA ASP A 162 -34.98 -3.59 -17.17
C ASP A 162 -36.50 -3.45 -17.25
N ARG A 163 -37.18 -4.56 -17.57
CA ARG A 163 -38.64 -4.57 -17.74
C ARG A 163 -39.25 -5.95 -17.52
N PRO A 164 -40.49 -6.03 -17.01
CA PRO A 164 -41.25 -7.27 -17.03
C PRO A 164 -41.36 -7.85 -18.44
N GLY A 165 -41.23 -9.16 -18.56
CA GLY A 165 -41.45 -9.86 -19.82
C GLY A 165 -42.92 -9.83 -20.24
N ASP A 166 -43.17 -9.83 -21.55
CA ASP A 166 -44.51 -10.01 -22.05
C ASP A 166 -44.98 -11.46 -21.83
N PRO A 167 -46.27 -11.73 -21.54
CA PRO A 167 -46.73 -13.08 -21.25
C PRO A 167 -46.45 -14.10 -22.36
N GLY A 168 -46.46 -13.68 -23.63
CA GLY A 168 -46.22 -14.58 -24.77
C GLY A 168 -44.75 -14.97 -24.90
N GLY A 169 -43.84 -14.01 -24.69
CA GLY A 169 -42.41 -14.22 -24.64
C GLY A 169 -41.99 -15.10 -23.46
N ILE A 170 -42.52 -14.85 -22.26
CA ILE A 170 -42.27 -15.71 -21.08
C ILE A 170 -42.73 -17.14 -21.37
N ASP A 171 -43.99 -17.33 -21.77
CA ASP A 171 -44.54 -18.66 -22.07
C ASP A 171 -43.80 -19.39 -23.20
N TYR A 172 -43.26 -18.67 -24.19
CA TYR A 172 -42.45 -19.23 -25.27
C TYR A 172 -41.10 -19.74 -24.76
N TRP A 173 -40.37 -18.94 -23.98
CA TRP A 173 -39.04 -19.28 -23.49
C TRP A 173 -39.08 -20.34 -22.38
N THR A 174 -40.02 -20.24 -21.44
CA THR A 174 -40.28 -21.29 -20.44
C THR A 174 -40.50 -22.63 -21.14
N ARG A 175 -41.33 -22.68 -22.19
CA ARG A 175 -41.56 -23.91 -22.97
C ARG A 175 -40.32 -24.42 -23.71
N GLN A 176 -39.32 -23.59 -24.04
CA GLN A 176 -38.07 -24.12 -24.61
C GLN A 176 -37.21 -24.81 -23.55
N LEU A 177 -37.20 -24.29 -22.33
CA LEU A 177 -36.49 -24.87 -21.18
C LEU A 177 -37.18 -26.15 -20.69
N ASP A 178 -38.51 -26.11 -20.44
CA ASP A 178 -39.33 -27.26 -20.02
C ASP A 178 -39.18 -28.48 -20.93
N LEU A 179 -39.00 -28.25 -22.23
CA LEU A 179 -38.87 -29.29 -23.26
C LEU A 179 -37.40 -29.69 -23.52
N GLY A 180 -36.42 -29.15 -22.79
CA GLY A 180 -35.00 -29.39 -23.00
C GLY A 180 -34.49 -28.96 -24.39
N ARG A 181 -35.19 -28.04 -25.06
CA ARG A 181 -34.89 -27.56 -26.43
C ARG A 181 -33.89 -26.42 -26.46
N ARG A 182 -33.76 -25.71 -25.34
CA ARG A 182 -32.72 -24.73 -25.04
C ARG A 182 -32.23 -24.96 -23.62
N SER A 183 -30.96 -24.68 -23.38
CA SER A 183 -30.39 -24.56 -22.05
C SER A 183 -30.60 -23.15 -21.47
N ARG A 184 -30.44 -22.98 -20.15
CA ARG A 184 -30.53 -21.66 -19.51
C ARG A 184 -29.47 -20.69 -20.05
N GLY A 185 -28.27 -21.20 -20.38
CA GLY A 185 -27.22 -20.43 -21.03
C GLY A 185 -27.55 -20.03 -22.48
N GLU A 186 -28.28 -20.84 -23.24
CA GLU A 186 -28.76 -20.44 -24.57
C GLU A 186 -29.85 -19.36 -24.50
N VAL A 187 -30.74 -19.45 -23.51
CA VAL A 187 -31.75 -18.40 -23.29
C VAL A 187 -31.06 -17.09 -22.89
N MET A 188 -30.20 -17.09 -21.87
CA MET A 188 -29.52 -15.87 -21.43
C MET A 188 -28.72 -15.21 -22.56
N VAL A 189 -27.94 -15.97 -23.34
CA VAL A 189 -27.19 -15.43 -24.50
C VAL A 189 -28.12 -14.85 -25.58
N GLY A 190 -29.33 -15.40 -25.75
CA GLY A 190 -30.34 -14.84 -26.65
C GLY A 190 -30.87 -13.47 -26.21
N PHE A 191 -30.78 -13.14 -24.92
CA PHE A 191 -31.13 -11.83 -24.37
C PHE A 191 -29.91 -10.90 -24.27
N SER A 192 -28.77 -11.35 -23.72
CA SER A 192 -27.57 -10.52 -23.54
C SER A 192 -26.98 -10.08 -24.89
N GLU A 193 -26.96 -10.97 -25.88
CA GLU A 193 -26.47 -10.65 -27.22
C GLU A 193 -27.58 -10.16 -28.17
N SER A 194 -28.73 -9.76 -27.61
CA SER A 194 -29.76 -9.07 -28.37
C SER A 194 -29.27 -7.69 -28.80
N SER A 195 -29.66 -7.23 -29.99
CA SER A 195 -29.30 -5.90 -30.47
C SER A 195 -29.96 -4.77 -29.65
N GLU A 196 -30.91 -5.08 -28.78
CA GLU A 196 -31.47 -4.17 -27.77
C GLU A 196 -30.45 -3.99 -26.65
N HIS A 197 -30.14 -5.06 -25.90
CA HIS A 197 -29.24 -5.02 -24.75
C HIS A 197 -27.79 -4.64 -25.11
N ILE A 198 -27.26 -5.07 -26.26
CA ILE A 198 -25.91 -4.67 -26.71
C ILE A 198 -25.77 -3.13 -26.82
N ARG A 199 -26.87 -2.40 -27.11
CA ARG A 199 -26.86 -0.94 -27.14
C ARG A 199 -27.09 -0.31 -25.76
N THR A 200 -28.02 -0.85 -24.98
CA THR A 200 -28.37 -0.27 -23.66
C THR A 200 -27.41 -0.64 -22.53
N SER A 201 -26.50 -1.60 -22.76
CA SER A 201 -25.40 -1.94 -21.84
C SER A 201 -24.06 -1.32 -22.26
N ALA A 202 -24.03 -0.38 -23.21
CA ALA A 202 -22.79 0.10 -23.81
C ALA A 202 -21.90 0.90 -22.83
N GLY A 203 -22.48 1.83 -22.06
CA GLY A 203 -21.80 2.48 -20.95
C GLY A 203 -21.36 1.49 -19.89
N ALA A 204 -22.30 0.70 -19.35
CA ALA A 204 -22.05 -0.31 -18.31
C ALA A 204 -20.94 -1.32 -18.65
N VAL A 205 -20.90 -1.85 -19.88
CA VAL A 205 -19.83 -2.75 -20.32
C VAL A 205 -18.49 -2.02 -20.40
N THR A 206 -18.48 -0.74 -20.77
CA THR A 206 -17.25 0.07 -20.85
C THR A 206 -16.72 0.45 -19.47
N ALA A 207 -17.60 0.88 -18.55
CA ALA A 207 -17.32 1.16 -17.14
C ALA A 207 -16.87 -0.09 -16.36
N ALA A 208 -17.30 -1.30 -16.75
CA ALA A 208 -16.80 -2.54 -16.17
C ALA A 208 -15.47 -3.02 -16.79
N VAL A 209 -15.30 -2.92 -18.12
CA VAL A 209 -14.09 -3.47 -18.78
C VAL A 209 -12.86 -2.60 -18.55
N LEU A 210 -12.96 -1.27 -18.69
CA LEU A 210 -11.75 -0.43 -18.70
C LEU A 210 -11.04 -0.35 -17.35
N PRO A 211 -11.70 -0.16 -16.20
CA PRO A 211 -11.04 -0.25 -14.90
C PRO A 211 -10.40 -1.63 -14.65
N VAL A 212 -11.03 -2.73 -15.08
CA VAL A 212 -10.47 -4.08 -14.89
C VAL A 212 -9.21 -4.27 -15.75
N LEU A 213 -9.23 -3.94 -17.05
CA LEU A 213 -8.08 -4.16 -17.93
C LEU A 213 -6.96 -3.13 -17.76
N LEU A 214 -7.29 -1.88 -17.38
CA LEU A 214 -6.31 -0.80 -17.20
C LEU A 214 -5.80 -0.67 -15.76
N LEU A 215 -6.61 -0.95 -14.73
CA LEU A 215 -6.25 -0.77 -13.32
C LEU A 215 -6.09 -2.09 -12.53
N ASP A 216 -6.34 -3.26 -13.13
CA ASP A 216 -6.34 -4.58 -12.45
C ASP A 216 -7.23 -4.61 -11.19
N ARG A 217 -8.36 -3.88 -11.24
CA ARG A 217 -9.37 -3.87 -10.17
C ARG A 217 -10.78 -3.67 -10.72
N ALA A 218 -11.76 -4.29 -10.07
CA ALA A 218 -13.16 -3.98 -10.31
C ALA A 218 -13.50 -2.58 -9.75
N PRO A 219 -14.36 -1.78 -10.42
CA PRO A 219 -14.83 -0.51 -9.87
C PRO A 219 -15.72 -0.73 -8.64
N ALA A 220 -15.67 0.19 -7.68
CA ALA A 220 -16.64 0.24 -6.58
C ALA A 220 -18.05 0.57 -7.14
N ARG A 221 -19.12 0.07 -6.50
CA ARG A 221 -20.48 0.14 -7.10
C ARG A 221 -20.93 1.57 -7.42
N ALA A 222 -20.71 2.53 -6.53
CA ALA A 222 -21.03 3.94 -6.78
C ALA A 222 -20.29 4.49 -8.02
N THR A 223 -18.96 4.29 -8.09
CA THR A 223 -18.15 4.70 -9.24
C THR A 223 -18.58 4.02 -10.54
N PHE A 224 -18.96 2.74 -10.47
CA PHE A 224 -19.48 1.99 -11.61
C PHE A 224 -20.82 2.54 -12.13
N ASP A 225 -21.75 2.85 -11.21
CA ASP A 225 -23.06 3.40 -11.55
C ASP A 225 -22.91 4.84 -12.11
N ASP A 226 -22.03 5.67 -11.52
CA ASP A 226 -21.71 7.02 -11.97
C ASP A 226 -21.03 7.01 -13.36
N ASP A 227 -19.98 6.21 -13.57
CA ASP A 227 -19.28 6.11 -14.87
C ASP A 227 -20.19 5.55 -15.96
N THR A 228 -21.08 4.60 -15.63
CA THR A 228 -22.11 4.10 -16.54
C THR A 228 -23.00 5.24 -17.02
N ALA A 229 -23.53 6.05 -16.08
CA ALA A 229 -24.37 7.20 -16.42
C ALA A 229 -23.63 8.23 -17.29
N ARG A 230 -22.36 8.55 -16.95
CA ARG A 230 -21.51 9.48 -17.74
C ARG A 230 -21.32 9.00 -19.19
N LEU A 231 -21.08 7.71 -19.39
CA LEU A 231 -20.87 7.10 -20.71
C LEU A 231 -22.16 7.02 -21.53
N ASP A 232 -23.30 6.68 -20.90
CA ASP A 232 -24.59 6.63 -21.59
C ASP A 232 -25.16 8.03 -21.91
N ASP A 233 -24.83 9.06 -21.11
CA ASP A 233 -25.06 10.49 -21.43
C ASP A 233 -24.09 11.04 -22.51
N GLY A 234 -23.08 10.25 -22.92
CA GLY A 234 -22.27 10.52 -24.11
C GLY A 234 -20.81 10.95 -23.90
N LEU A 235 -20.22 10.73 -22.71
CA LEU A 235 -18.77 10.79 -22.53
C LEU A 235 -18.07 9.85 -23.53
N ALA A 236 -17.02 10.30 -24.21
CA ALA A 236 -16.35 9.44 -25.18
C ALA A 236 -15.52 8.36 -24.48
N VAL A 237 -15.49 7.16 -25.05
CA VAL A 237 -14.63 6.05 -24.61
C VAL A 237 -13.14 6.43 -24.63
N ALA A 238 -12.76 7.42 -25.45
CA ALA A 238 -11.42 7.99 -25.45
C ALA A 238 -11.17 8.84 -24.20
N ASP A 239 -12.03 9.82 -23.92
CA ASP A 239 -11.92 10.71 -22.76
C ASP A 239 -11.88 9.92 -21.45
N TYR A 240 -12.79 8.94 -21.29
CA TYR A 240 -12.81 8.05 -20.12
C TYR A 240 -11.56 7.16 -20.01
N ALA A 241 -10.98 6.74 -21.14
CA ALA A 241 -9.73 5.99 -21.14
C ALA A 241 -8.52 6.88 -20.78
N ASP A 242 -8.50 8.16 -21.18
CA ASP A 242 -7.48 9.12 -20.76
C ASP A 242 -7.63 9.49 -19.27
N GLU A 243 -8.86 9.60 -18.73
CA GLU A 243 -9.10 9.73 -17.28
C GLU A 243 -8.52 8.55 -16.49
N LEU A 244 -8.75 7.32 -16.96
CA LEU A 244 -8.20 6.13 -16.31
C LEU A 244 -6.67 6.07 -16.46
N LEU A 245 -6.11 6.31 -17.65
CA LEU A 245 -4.65 6.30 -17.89
C LEU A 245 -3.88 7.34 -17.07
N THR A 246 -4.46 8.52 -16.86
CA THR A 246 -3.83 9.61 -16.09
C THR A 246 -4.06 9.49 -14.59
N SER A 247 -4.85 8.52 -14.13
CA SER A 247 -5.07 8.26 -12.70
C SER A 247 -3.82 7.72 -12.00
N THR A 248 -3.67 8.06 -10.72
CA THR A 248 -2.64 7.51 -9.83
C THR A 248 -2.69 5.97 -9.74
N ALA A 249 -3.88 5.39 -9.84
CA ALA A 249 -4.07 3.94 -9.90
C ALA A 249 -3.46 3.30 -11.16
N TYR A 250 -3.54 3.97 -12.33
CA TYR A 250 -2.87 3.48 -13.54
C TYR A 250 -1.36 3.65 -13.44
N ALA A 251 -0.86 4.77 -12.91
CA ALA A 251 0.57 4.99 -12.69
C ALA A 251 1.19 3.90 -11.80
N ARG A 252 0.55 3.57 -10.67
CA ARG A 252 0.95 2.45 -9.78
C ARG A 252 1.00 1.10 -10.51
N ARG A 253 0.01 0.80 -11.36
CA ARG A 253 -0.02 -0.45 -12.15
C ARG A 253 0.95 -0.45 -13.34
N ALA A 254 1.28 0.70 -13.90
CA ALA A 254 2.14 0.84 -15.08
C ALA A 254 3.64 0.87 -14.74
N ALA A 255 4.01 0.91 -13.45
CA ALA A 255 5.38 0.76 -13.01
C ALA A 255 6.03 -0.51 -13.61
N PRO A 256 7.24 -0.40 -14.21
CA PRO A 256 7.90 -1.53 -14.83
C PRO A 256 8.28 -2.58 -13.77
N PRO A 257 8.29 -3.88 -14.11
CA PRO A 257 8.74 -4.91 -13.18
C PRO A 257 10.27 -4.87 -13.04
N GLY A 258 10.74 -4.10 -12.07
CA GLY A 258 12.15 -3.99 -11.69
C GLY A 258 12.58 -5.01 -10.64
N ARG A 259 13.90 -5.20 -10.50
CA ARG A 259 14.45 -5.63 -9.20
C ARG A 259 14.31 -4.42 -8.25
N PRO A 260 14.15 -4.60 -6.92
CA PRO A 260 14.25 -3.49 -5.99
C PRO A 260 15.67 -2.92 -6.09
N VAL A 261 15.75 -1.65 -6.49
CA VAL A 261 16.99 -0.87 -6.63
C VAL A 261 16.81 0.35 -5.74
N ALA A 262 17.84 0.65 -4.93
CA ALA A 262 17.86 1.69 -3.91
C ALA A 262 16.82 1.51 -2.78
N VAL A 263 17.34 1.27 -1.57
CA VAL A 263 16.78 1.79 -0.32
C VAL A 263 17.47 3.13 -0.02
N ALA A 264 16.76 4.06 0.63
CA ALA A 264 17.32 5.32 1.10
C ALA A 264 18.07 5.08 2.40
N LEU A 265 19.39 5.03 2.31
CA LEU A 265 20.24 5.21 3.47
C LEU A 265 20.14 6.68 3.89
N VAL A 266 19.42 6.95 4.97
CA VAL A 266 19.48 8.26 5.62
C VAL A 266 20.81 8.30 6.40
N ASP A 267 21.65 9.29 6.10
CA ASP A 267 22.87 9.56 6.86
C ASP A 267 22.49 10.33 8.13
N ASP A 268 21.76 9.66 9.01
CA ASP A 268 21.31 10.21 10.27
C ASP A 268 22.50 10.44 11.22
N GLY A 269 22.44 11.56 11.94
CA GLY A 269 23.37 11.86 13.02
C GLY A 269 23.01 11.07 14.29
N PRO A 270 23.21 11.63 15.49
CA PRO A 270 22.82 10.98 16.74
C PRO A 270 21.30 11.01 16.96
N ARG A 271 20.57 10.26 16.14
CA ARG A 271 19.14 9.92 16.27
C ARG A 271 19.00 8.43 16.66
N PRO A 272 17.84 8.00 17.19
CA PRO A 272 17.46 6.57 17.23
C PRO A 272 17.37 5.97 15.81
N ARG A 273 17.37 4.64 15.69
CA ARG A 273 17.39 3.97 14.37
C ARG A 273 16.11 4.17 13.58
N VAL A 274 16.29 4.53 12.31
CA VAL A 274 15.24 4.46 11.29
C VAL A 274 15.19 3.03 10.73
N ARG A 275 14.03 2.39 10.79
CA ARG A 275 13.83 1.03 10.28
C ARG A 275 13.73 1.09 8.74
N GLU A 276 14.82 0.73 8.05
CA GLU A 276 14.94 0.95 6.59
C GLU A 276 13.94 0.13 5.74
N LEU A 277 13.54 -1.05 6.21
CA LEU A 277 12.61 -1.97 5.55
C LEU A 277 11.81 -2.81 6.54
N ASP A 278 10.79 -3.51 6.03
CA ASP A 278 9.96 -4.49 6.74
C ASP A 278 9.41 -5.56 5.77
N ILE A 279 9.06 -6.75 6.26
CA ILE A 279 8.70 -7.92 5.45
C ILE A 279 7.51 -8.70 6.03
N THR A 280 6.48 -8.88 5.20
CA THR A 280 5.30 -9.70 5.55
C THR A 280 5.65 -11.16 5.90
N PRO A 281 4.80 -11.92 6.63
CA PRO A 281 5.11 -13.29 7.05
C PRO A 281 5.33 -14.34 5.95
N ASP A 282 4.70 -14.20 4.77
CA ASP A 282 5.02 -15.02 3.57
C ASP A 282 6.16 -14.39 2.71
N GLY A 283 6.65 -13.25 3.19
CA GLY A 283 7.59 -12.32 2.59
C GLY A 283 7.16 -11.74 1.25
N ARG A 284 5.91 -11.94 0.82
CA ARG A 284 5.45 -11.57 -0.52
C ARG A 284 5.56 -10.08 -0.74
N PHE A 285 5.28 -9.30 0.30
CA PHE A 285 5.45 -7.86 0.32
C PHE A 285 6.63 -7.47 1.20
N ILE A 286 7.43 -6.54 0.70
CA ILE A 286 8.50 -5.87 1.46
C ILE A 286 8.22 -4.38 1.40
N ALA A 287 8.07 -3.74 2.56
CA ALA A 287 7.99 -2.29 2.69
C ALA A 287 9.40 -1.72 2.86
N TYR A 288 9.70 -0.55 2.28
CA TYR A 288 11.03 0.08 2.37
C TYR A 288 10.98 1.56 2.03
N SER A 289 11.92 2.34 2.55
CA SER A 289 12.11 3.76 2.18
C SER A 289 13.10 3.90 1.01
N SER A 290 12.91 4.87 0.11
CA SER A 290 13.87 5.15 -0.97
C SER A 290 13.77 6.55 -1.58
N ALA A 291 14.90 7.11 -1.99
CA ALA A 291 14.98 8.41 -2.67
C ALA A 291 15.31 8.27 -4.17
N SER A 292 15.03 7.11 -4.77
CA SER A 292 15.30 6.83 -6.19
C SER A 292 14.08 7.00 -7.07
N ALA A 293 14.11 8.12 -7.80
CA ALA A 293 13.13 8.56 -8.81
C ALA A 293 12.94 7.63 -10.03
N ASP A 294 13.48 6.40 -10.01
CA ASP A 294 13.28 5.37 -11.03
C ASP A 294 12.52 4.11 -10.53
N ILE A 295 12.15 4.04 -9.24
CA ILE A 295 11.37 2.94 -8.66
C ILE A 295 9.92 2.93 -9.16
N VAL A 296 9.27 4.10 -9.25
CA VAL A 296 7.96 4.26 -9.89
C VAL A 296 7.95 5.44 -10.86
N PRO A 297 7.21 5.38 -11.99
CA PRO A 297 7.08 6.52 -12.88
C PRO A 297 6.34 7.69 -12.22
N GLY A 298 6.94 8.88 -12.27
CA GLY A 298 6.36 10.10 -11.71
C GLY A 298 6.89 10.47 -10.33
N ASP A 299 7.78 9.66 -9.75
CA ASP A 299 8.58 10.08 -8.60
C ASP A 299 9.63 11.12 -9.02
N GLY A 300 9.65 12.28 -8.37
CA GLY A 300 10.41 13.44 -8.84
C GLY A 300 10.73 14.51 -7.81
N ASN A 301 10.32 14.33 -6.54
CA ASN A 301 10.59 15.28 -5.46
C ASN A 301 12.08 15.33 -5.02
N GLY A 302 12.79 14.21 -5.13
CA GLY A 302 14.21 14.07 -4.72
C GLY A 302 14.43 13.91 -3.21
N VAL A 303 13.42 13.46 -2.46
CA VAL A 303 13.53 13.07 -1.04
C VAL A 303 13.21 11.57 -0.90
N ALA A 304 13.33 11.00 0.31
CA ALA A 304 12.97 9.60 0.53
C ALA A 304 11.45 9.41 0.64
N ASP A 305 10.94 8.33 0.05
CA ASP A 305 9.53 7.96 0.01
C ASP A 305 9.36 6.48 0.36
N VAL A 306 8.17 6.10 0.83
CA VAL A 306 7.87 4.72 1.22
C VAL A 306 7.26 3.94 0.06
N PHE A 307 7.75 2.73 -0.15
CA PHE A 307 7.32 1.81 -1.19
C PHE A 307 6.97 0.43 -0.63
N VAL A 308 6.12 -0.32 -1.33
CA VAL A 308 5.93 -1.76 -1.13
C VAL A 308 6.20 -2.53 -2.42
N TRP A 309 7.09 -3.51 -2.36
CA TRP A 309 7.42 -4.42 -3.47
C TRP A 309 6.66 -5.76 -3.35
N ASP A 310 5.79 -6.10 -4.33
CA ASP A 310 5.15 -7.43 -4.40
C ASP A 310 6.07 -8.39 -5.16
N ARG A 311 6.83 -9.24 -4.44
CA ARG A 311 7.77 -10.23 -4.99
C ARG A 311 7.15 -11.12 -6.08
N ARG A 312 5.83 -11.37 -6.01
CA ARG A 312 5.10 -12.21 -6.98
C ARG A 312 4.97 -11.53 -8.35
N THR A 313 4.98 -10.20 -8.41
CA THR A 313 4.88 -9.41 -9.66
C THR A 313 6.19 -8.75 -10.05
N GLY A 314 7.11 -8.57 -9.10
CA GLY A 314 8.34 -7.82 -9.29
C GLY A 314 8.11 -6.31 -9.44
N ARG A 315 7.04 -5.76 -8.84
CA ARG A 315 6.67 -4.33 -8.95
C ARG A 315 6.60 -3.67 -7.59
N SER A 316 7.01 -2.40 -7.55
CA SER A 316 6.89 -1.55 -6.36
C SER A 316 5.74 -0.55 -6.51
N GLU A 317 5.11 -0.23 -5.39
CA GLU A 317 4.02 0.74 -5.25
C GLU A 317 4.43 1.81 -4.24
N ARG A 318 4.40 3.09 -4.61
CA ARG A 318 4.65 4.22 -3.69
C ARG A 318 3.45 4.45 -2.79
N ILE A 319 3.69 4.49 -1.49
CA ILE A 319 2.70 4.52 -0.41
C ILE A 319 2.46 5.96 0.07
N SER A 320 3.55 6.70 0.31
CA SER A 320 3.63 8.05 0.89
C SER A 320 3.10 9.19 -0.01
N MET A 321 2.01 8.96 -0.73
CA MET A 321 1.34 9.99 -1.52
C MET A 321 0.29 10.72 -0.68
N ARG A 322 0.08 12.02 -0.90
CA ARG A 322 -1.03 12.76 -0.29
C ARG A 322 -2.38 12.22 -0.77
N ALA A 323 -3.43 12.42 0.01
CA ALA A 323 -4.81 12.09 -0.34
C ALA A 323 -5.31 12.80 -1.63
N SER A 324 -4.70 13.92 -2.02
CA SER A 324 -4.95 14.61 -3.29
C SER A 324 -4.32 13.92 -4.52
N GLY A 325 -3.36 13.02 -4.30
CA GLY A 325 -2.52 12.43 -5.35
C GLY A 325 -1.23 13.21 -5.65
N ASP A 326 -0.98 14.34 -4.98
CA ASP A 326 0.27 15.10 -5.08
C ASP A 326 1.41 14.43 -4.28
N GLU A 327 2.67 14.70 -4.69
CA GLU A 327 3.86 14.24 -3.96
C GLU A 327 4.02 14.98 -2.60
N PRO A 328 4.62 14.32 -1.59
CA PRO A 328 5.23 15.01 -0.46
C PRO A 328 6.48 15.80 -0.90
N ALA A 329 6.77 16.87 -0.16
CA ALA A 329 7.98 17.67 -0.25
C ALA A 329 9.03 17.28 0.81
N TYR A 330 8.62 16.59 1.88
CA TYR A 330 9.48 16.03 2.92
C TYR A 330 9.59 14.50 2.84
N ALA A 331 10.63 13.96 3.48
CA ALA A 331 10.92 12.53 3.45
C ALA A 331 9.90 11.70 4.25
N SER A 332 9.65 10.46 3.81
CA SER A 332 8.83 9.45 4.48
C SER A 332 9.66 8.20 4.80
N LEU A 333 9.59 7.71 6.04
CA LEU A 333 10.51 6.74 6.66
C LEU A 333 9.77 5.72 7.57
N ASP A 334 10.50 4.79 8.22
CA ASP A 334 9.98 3.78 9.17
C ASP A 334 8.77 2.92 8.72
N PRO A 335 8.79 2.29 7.53
CA PRO A 335 7.59 1.74 6.94
C PRO A 335 7.25 0.33 7.46
N ALA A 336 6.33 0.20 8.42
CA ALA A 336 5.83 -1.10 8.91
C ALA A 336 4.68 -1.63 8.03
N ILE A 337 4.49 -2.95 7.90
CA ILE A 337 3.46 -3.56 7.04
C ILE A 337 2.67 -4.71 7.71
N SER A 338 1.33 -4.66 7.60
CA SER A 338 0.43 -5.71 8.12
C SER A 338 0.62 -7.06 7.40
N ASP A 339 0.26 -8.18 8.06
CA ASP A 339 0.45 -9.56 7.57
C ASP A 339 -0.03 -9.78 6.12
N ASP A 340 -1.21 -9.25 5.80
CA ASP A 340 -1.86 -9.39 4.49
C ASP A 340 -1.28 -8.43 3.42
N GLY A 341 -0.34 -7.58 3.82
CA GLY A 341 0.26 -6.52 3.05
C GLY A 341 -0.66 -5.34 2.75
N ARG A 342 -1.82 -5.21 3.41
CA ARG A 342 -2.81 -4.18 3.09
C ARG A 342 -2.48 -2.83 3.72
N PHE A 343 -2.15 -2.82 5.00
CA PHE A 343 -1.87 -1.60 5.73
C PHE A 343 -0.37 -1.38 5.83
N VAL A 344 0.07 -0.15 5.56
CA VAL A 344 1.47 0.28 5.72
C VAL A 344 1.47 1.52 6.60
N ALA A 345 2.18 1.49 7.72
CA ALA A 345 2.35 2.66 8.58
C ALA A 345 3.77 3.23 8.43
N PHE A 346 3.93 4.56 8.45
CA PHE A 346 5.19 5.25 8.19
C PHE A 346 5.23 6.64 8.82
N VAL A 347 6.43 7.18 9.03
CA VAL A 347 6.70 8.53 9.56
C VAL A 347 6.88 9.52 8.40
N THR A 348 6.37 10.75 8.51
CA THR A 348 6.77 11.89 7.63
C THR A 348 6.57 13.25 8.31
N GLN A 349 7.22 14.30 7.80
CA GLN A 349 7.05 15.70 8.23
C GLN A 349 6.01 16.47 7.38
N ASP A 350 5.14 15.74 6.66
CA ASP A 350 4.28 16.31 5.64
C ASP A 350 2.81 15.91 5.84
N ASP A 351 1.90 16.88 5.83
CA ASP A 351 0.46 16.60 5.89
C ASP A 351 -0.02 15.87 4.64
N LEU A 352 -0.27 14.57 4.78
CA LEU A 352 -0.79 13.73 3.71
C LEU A 352 -2.32 13.71 3.63
N THR A 353 -3.02 14.26 4.62
CA THR A 353 -4.49 14.21 4.73
C THR A 353 -5.19 15.48 4.22
N GLY A 354 -4.52 16.63 4.29
CA GLY A 354 -5.05 17.95 4.00
C GLY A 354 -4.20 18.78 3.04
N PRO A 355 -4.60 20.05 2.82
CA PRO A 355 -3.86 20.98 1.98
C PRO A 355 -2.70 21.62 2.76
N ALA A 356 -1.65 20.83 3.02
CA ALA A 356 -0.32 21.24 3.49
C ALA A 356 -0.33 22.35 4.57
N HIS A 357 -0.60 21.96 5.82
CA HIS A 357 -0.63 22.85 6.98
C HIS A 357 0.69 23.67 7.13
N PRO A 358 0.71 24.99 6.84
CA PRO A 358 1.95 25.76 6.80
C PRO A 358 2.31 26.26 8.21
N GLY A 359 3.15 25.51 8.90
CA GLY A 359 3.65 25.86 10.23
C GLY A 359 4.19 24.69 11.02
N ASP A 360 3.75 23.46 10.70
CA ASP A 360 4.33 22.27 11.30
C ASP A 360 5.63 21.83 10.60
N ILE A 361 6.50 21.22 11.39
CA ILE A 361 7.79 20.60 11.01
C ILE A 361 8.12 19.40 11.91
N SER A 362 7.19 18.97 12.78
CA SER A 362 7.32 17.72 13.54
C SER A 362 7.10 16.51 12.62
N THR A 363 7.44 15.33 13.13
CA THR A 363 7.15 14.05 12.48
C THR A 363 5.81 13.51 12.95
N ASP A 364 4.97 13.10 11.99
CA ASP A 364 3.66 12.47 12.20
C ASP A 364 3.69 11.03 11.69
N ILE A 365 2.89 10.17 12.34
CA ILE A 365 2.65 8.77 11.97
C ILE A 365 1.41 8.68 11.07
N TYR A 366 1.55 8.13 9.88
CA TYR A 366 0.43 7.86 8.97
C TYR A 366 0.27 6.36 8.72
N ARG A 367 -0.97 5.91 8.47
CA ARG A 367 -1.29 4.55 8.02
C ARG A 367 -2.01 4.63 6.67
N TYR A 368 -1.55 3.84 5.70
CA TYR A 368 -2.08 3.75 4.35
C TYR A 368 -2.78 2.41 4.12
N ASP A 369 -4.03 2.44 3.67
CA ASP A 369 -4.74 1.24 3.22
C ASP A 369 -4.59 1.08 1.70
N ARG A 370 -3.75 0.12 1.28
CA ARG A 370 -3.48 -0.19 -0.13
C ARG A 370 -4.69 -0.71 -0.90
N ARG A 371 -5.78 -1.10 -0.22
CA ARG A 371 -7.00 -1.61 -0.86
C ARG A 371 -7.97 -0.50 -1.24
N SER A 372 -8.17 0.49 -0.37
CA SER A 372 -8.96 1.70 -0.64
C SER A 372 -8.14 2.79 -1.35
N ALA A 373 -6.80 2.71 -1.23
CA ALA A 373 -5.83 3.74 -1.62
C ALA A 373 -5.92 5.03 -0.77
N THR A 374 -6.32 4.92 0.51
CA THR A 374 -6.49 6.05 1.45
C THR A 374 -5.34 6.14 2.47
N VAL A 375 -5.01 7.36 2.87
CA VAL A 375 -4.07 7.67 3.96
C VAL A 375 -4.84 8.24 5.15
N GLU A 376 -4.49 7.79 6.36
CA GLU A 376 -5.11 8.15 7.63
C GLU A 376 -4.00 8.57 8.62
N LEU A 377 -4.20 9.67 9.35
CA LEU A 377 -3.28 10.11 10.39
C LEU A 377 -3.48 9.30 11.67
N VAL A 378 -2.38 8.84 12.29
CA VAL A 378 -2.37 7.96 13.47
C VAL A 378 -1.99 8.77 14.73
N SER A 379 -0.99 9.64 14.63
CA SER A 379 -0.62 10.61 15.67
C SER A 379 -1.61 11.77 15.70
N VAL A 380 -2.77 11.54 16.32
CA VAL A 380 -3.82 12.55 16.51
C VAL A 380 -4.01 12.94 17.97
N THR A 381 -4.38 14.20 18.19
CA THR A 381 -4.93 14.66 19.47
C THR A 381 -6.30 14.04 19.74
N GLN A 382 -6.84 14.19 20.96
CA GLN A 382 -8.21 13.79 21.30
C GLN A 382 -9.30 14.41 20.39
N GLU A 383 -9.01 15.55 19.74
CA GLU A 383 -9.90 16.21 18.78
C GLU A 383 -9.78 15.68 17.33
N GLY A 384 -8.87 14.75 17.05
CA GLY A 384 -8.60 14.24 15.71
C GLY A 384 -7.77 15.19 14.84
N LEU A 385 -6.92 16.01 15.46
CA LEU A 385 -6.00 16.95 14.80
C LEU A 385 -4.56 16.44 14.82
N PRO A 386 -3.67 16.88 13.91
CA PRO A 386 -2.22 16.70 14.06
C PRO A 386 -1.71 17.25 15.40
N THR A 387 -0.69 16.60 15.96
CA THR A 387 -0.03 17.04 17.20
C THR A 387 1.03 18.08 16.87
N GLY A 388 1.22 19.11 17.72
CA GLY A 388 2.35 20.05 17.59
C GLY A 388 3.66 19.52 18.20
N GLY A 389 3.68 18.25 18.57
CA GLY A 389 4.83 17.48 19.02
C GLY A 389 5.25 16.45 17.96
N PHE A 390 6.37 15.77 18.20
CA PHE A 390 6.85 14.72 17.29
C PHE A 390 6.32 13.34 17.69
N ALA A 391 6.20 12.46 16.71
CA ALA A 391 6.02 11.03 16.87
C ALA A 391 6.97 10.29 15.90
N GLU A 392 7.73 9.32 16.40
CA GLU A 392 8.75 8.57 15.66
C GLU A 392 8.71 7.07 16.05
N GLN A 393 9.41 6.22 15.27
CA GLN A 393 9.62 4.78 15.47
C GLN A 393 8.36 3.99 15.83
N LEU A 394 7.65 3.56 14.79
CA LEU A 394 6.37 2.85 14.86
C LEU A 394 6.49 1.35 14.55
N ASP A 395 5.51 0.60 15.02
CA ASP A 395 5.21 -0.76 14.56
C ASP A 395 3.69 -0.99 14.38
N ILE A 396 3.29 -2.04 13.65
CA ILE A 396 1.90 -2.34 13.27
C ILE A 396 1.52 -3.82 13.43
N SER A 397 0.43 -4.07 14.16
CA SER A 397 -0.18 -5.40 14.29
C SER A 397 -0.58 -6.05 12.96
N ALA A 398 -0.65 -7.38 12.94
CA ALA A 398 -0.92 -8.23 11.77
C ALA A 398 -2.19 -7.88 10.98
N ASP A 399 -3.27 -7.44 11.64
CA ASP A 399 -4.52 -7.04 11.00
C ASP A 399 -4.55 -5.55 10.59
N GLY A 400 -3.50 -4.80 10.94
CA GLY A 400 -3.35 -3.37 10.71
C GLY A 400 -4.25 -2.48 11.57
N ARG A 401 -4.81 -3.00 12.67
CA ARG A 401 -5.69 -2.26 13.58
C ARG A 401 -4.93 -1.47 14.63
N PHE A 402 -3.90 -2.06 15.23
CA PHE A 402 -3.09 -1.42 16.25
C PHE A 402 -1.77 -0.92 15.65
N VAL A 403 -1.45 0.34 15.96
CA VAL A 403 -0.16 0.97 15.64
C VAL A 403 0.46 1.47 16.94
N SER A 404 1.69 1.08 17.22
CA SER A 404 2.51 1.65 18.31
C SER A 404 3.39 2.79 17.78
N PHE A 405 3.79 3.72 18.64
CA PHE A 405 4.79 4.76 18.36
C PHE A 405 5.24 5.43 19.67
N PHE A 406 6.37 6.13 19.67
CA PHE A 406 6.71 7.05 20.76
C PHE A 406 6.60 8.51 20.32
N GLY A 407 6.38 9.42 21.26
CA GLY A 407 6.29 10.85 20.97
C GLY A 407 6.09 11.72 22.21
N THR A 408 6.04 13.03 22.02
CA THR A 408 5.62 13.98 23.07
C THR A 408 4.09 14.03 23.13
N ASN A 409 3.50 14.00 24.32
CA ASN A 409 2.04 13.99 24.53
C ASN A 409 1.38 15.37 24.28
N ASP A 410 1.51 15.91 23.07
CA ASP A 410 0.97 17.22 22.70
C ASP A 410 -0.51 17.14 22.29
N GLY A 411 -1.36 16.71 23.22
CA GLY A 411 -2.81 16.56 23.03
C GLY A 411 -3.28 15.11 22.80
N ILE A 412 -2.36 14.14 22.77
CA ILE A 412 -2.60 12.76 22.32
C ILE A 412 -3.54 12.01 23.28
N THR A 413 -3.24 12.02 24.59
CA THR A 413 -4.10 11.38 25.61
C THR A 413 -4.68 12.34 26.64
N GLU A 414 -4.22 13.58 26.71
CA GLU A 414 -4.89 14.68 27.42
C GLU A 414 -4.62 16.07 26.79
N PRO A 415 -5.50 17.08 26.95
CA PRO A 415 -5.36 18.36 26.24
C PRO A 415 -4.17 19.23 26.71
N SER A 416 -3.17 19.39 25.84
CA SER A 416 -2.00 20.24 26.05
C SER A 416 -2.17 21.69 25.55
N PRO A 417 -1.28 22.62 25.94
CA PRO A 417 -0.96 23.79 25.12
C PRO A 417 -0.06 23.36 23.94
N PRO A 418 -0.36 23.73 22.67
CA PRO A 418 0.38 23.24 21.51
C PRO A 418 1.89 23.52 21.57
N ASN A 419 2.70 22.59 21.04
CA ASN A 419 4.16 22.54 21.16
C ASN A 419 4.63 22.32 22.62
N SER A 420 3.89 21.53 23.41
CA SER A 420 4.32 21.17 24.76
C SER A 420 5.46 20.14 24.73
N SER A 421 6.65 20.55 25.17
CA SER A 421 7.78 19.65 25.39
C SER A 421 7.62 18.88 26.71
N GLY A 422 6.63 17.99 26.76
CA GLY A 422 6.48 17.02 27.85
C GLY A 422 7.59 15.96 27.84
N PRO A 423 7.53 14.97 28.76
CA PRO A 423 8.31 13.73 28.59
C PRO A 423 7.93 13.06 27.27
N VAL A 424 8.81 12.19 26.78
CA VAL A 424 8.50 11.31 25.65
C VAL A 424 7.86 10.05 26.20
N GLU A 425 6.73 9.66 25.61
CA GLU A 425 5.84 8.60 26.06
C GLU A 425 5.60 7.60 24.91
N VAL A 426 5.23 6.36 25.24
CA VAL A 426 4.90 5.30 24.29
C VAL A 426 3.40 5.09 24.21
N PHE A 427 2.87 5.08 22.99
CA PHE A 427 1.43 5.05 22.70
C PHE A 427 1.05 3.82 21.86
N VAL A 428 -0.19 3.37 22.02
CA VAL A 428 -0.85 2.44 21.11
C VAL A 428 -2.19 3.03 20.64
N ARG A 429 -2.38 3.12 19.33
CA ARG A 429 -3.59 3.61 18.67
C ARG A 429 -4.43 2.43 18.16
N ASP A 430 -5.69 2.36 18.56
CA ASP A 430 -6.69 1.43 18.00
C ASP A 430 -7.43 2.12 16.85
N MET A 431 -7.13 1.74 15.61
CA MET A 431 -7.70 2.34 14.40
C MET A 431 -9.16 1.91 14.12
N GLU A 432 -9.71 0.90 14.81
CA GLU A 432 -11.16 0.60 14.75
C GLU A 432 -11.96 1.36 15.82
N GLN A 433 -11.35 1.69 16.96
CA GLN A 433 -12.02 2.42 18.06
C GLN A 433 -11.75 3.92 18.07
N GLU A 434 -10.86 4.40 17.20
CA GLU A 434 -10.37 5.79 17.15
C GLU A 434 -9.83 6.28 18.51
N ALA A 435 -9.23 5.37 19.29
CA ALA A 435 -8.74 5.60 20.65
C ALA A 435 -7.21 5.42 20.76
N THR A 436 -6.55 6.31 21.49
CA THR A 436 -5.10 6.21 21.81
C THR A 436 -4.93 5.90 23.28
N THR A 437 -4.02 4.97 23.60
CA THR A 437 -3.63 4.62 24.97
C THR A 437 -2.16 4.98 25.16
N ASP A 438 -1.85 5.79 26.15
CA ASP A 438 -0.50 5.94 26.68
C ASP A 438 -0.21 4.71 27.56
N VAL A 439 0.87 4.00 27.23
CA VAL A 439 1.30 2.77 27.88
C VAL A 439 2.32 3.05 28.99
N SER A 440 3.01 4.20 28.91
CA SER A 440 4.01 4.69 29.87
C SER A 440 3.41 5.37 31.12
N GLY A 441 2.26 6.04 31.02
CA GLY A 441 1.65 6.84 32.09
C GLY A 441 1.42 6.18 33.47
N PRO A 442 1.36 4.83 33.62
CA PRO A 442 1.43 4.20 34.93
C PRO A 442 2.79 4.31 35.65
N LEU A 443 3.85 4.78 34.99
CA LEU A 443 5.21 4.90 35.51
C LEU A 443 5.52 6.28 36.09
N ASP A 444 6.32 6.32 37.16
CA ASP A 444 6.97 7.55 37.64
C ASP A 444 8.31 7.71 36.92
N LEU A 445 8.30 8.42 35.79
CA LEU A 445 9.50 8.66 34.99
C LEU A 445 10.35 9.83 35.53
N GLY A 446 9.77 10.74 36.31
CA GLY A 446 10.43 11.99 36.73
C GLY A 446 10.81 12.87 35.52
N ASP A 447 12.10 13.22 35.41
CA ASP A 447 12.68 13.89 34.22
C ASP A 447 13.04 12.87 33.10
N GLY A 448 12.41 11.69 33.10
CA GLY A 448 12.68 10.56 32.20
C GLY A 448 11.82 10.53 30.93
N TYR A 449 11.78 9.37 30.29
CA TYR A 449 11.16 9.13 28.98
C TYR A 449 10.98 7.64 28.68
N ALA A 450 10.06 7.30 27.78
CA ALA A 450 9.86 5.96 27.22
C ALA A 450 9.97 5.98 25.69
N TRP A 451 10.74 5.02 25.14
CA TRP A 451 11.10 4.89 23.73
C TRP A 451 11.07 3.42 23.27
N PHE A 452 11.34 3.19 21.99
CA PHE A 452 11.50 1.87 21.37
C PHE A 452 10.30 0.92 21.60
N PRO A 453 9.06 1.31 21.23
CA PRO A 453 7.89 0.45 21.34
C PRO A 453 7.83 -0.56 20.19
N ASP A 454 7.79 -1.85 20.52
CA ASP A 454 7.69 -2.94 19.54
C ASP A 454 6.49 -3.85 19.87
N LEU A 455 5.68 -4.23 18.88
CA LEU A 455 4.32 -4.76 19.10
C LEU A 455 4.21 -6.23 18.71
N SER A 456 3.52 -7.03 19.53
CA SER A 456 3.15 -8.39 19.13
C SER A 456 2.16 -8.35 17.96
N ALA A 457 2.22 -9.34 17.07
CA ALA A 457 1.39 -9.41 15.87
C ALA A 457 -0.13 -9.37 16.15
N ASP A 458 -0.60 -9.84 17.30
CA ASP A 458 -2.02 -9.78 17.68
C ASP A 458 -2.46 -8.44 18.33
N GLY A 459 -1.53 -7.50 18.51
CA GLY A 459 -1.74 -6.21 19.15
C GLY A 459 -2.12 -6.28 20.63
N ASN A 460 -1.84 -7.37 21.33
CA ASN A 460 -2.12 -7.51 22.77
C ASN A 460 -0.93 -7.24 23.68
N ARG A 461 0.30 -7.25 23.15
CA ARG A 461 1.54 -7.00 23.89
C ARG A 461 2.43 -5.97 23.20
N MET A 462 3.19 -5.23 23.99
CA MET A 462 4.18 -4.26 23.50
C MET A 462 5.40 -4.24 24.42
N ALA A 463 6.60 -4.42 23.87
CA ALA A 463 7.85 -4.19 24.60
C ALA A 463 8.24 -2.71 24.49
N PHE A 464 8.88 -2.14 25.51
CA PHE A 464 9.51 -0.81 25.42
C PHE A 464 10.63 -0.60 26.45
N HIS A 465 11.51 0.37 26.16
CA HIS A 465 12.51 0.89 27.09
C HIS A 465 11.90 2.12 27.78
N ALA A 466 11.92 2.19 29.12
CA ALA A 466 11.75 3.47 29.81
C ALA A 466 12.91 3.80 30.76
N THR A 467 13.33 5.05 30.68
CA THR A 467 14.32 5.69 31.55
C THR A 467 13.58 6.48 32.62
N SER A 468 13.89 6.24 33.89
CA SER A 468 13.35 7.04 35.02
C SER A 468 14.44 7.83 35.72
N VAL A 469 14.14 9.06 36.14
CA VAL A 469 15.12 9.97 36.77
C VAL A 469 14.60 10.47 38.11
N HIS A 470 15.20 9.98 39.19
CA HIS A 470 14.81 10.26 40.56
C HIS A 470 15.80 11.21 41.24
N GLU A 471 15.34 12.23 41.97
CA GLU A 471 16.18 13.12 42.78
C GLU A 471 16.05 12.83 44.28
N ALA A 472 17.15 12.39 44.89
CA ALA A 472 17.22 12.05 46.31
C ALA A 472 17.31 13.31 47.21
N PRO A 473 16.84 13.25 48.48
CA PRO A 473 16.91 14.36 49.44
C PRO A 473 18.34 14.86 49.73
N GLY A 474 18.80 15.79 48.89
CA GLY A 474 20.19 16.27 48.84
C GLY A 474 20.60 16.84 47.48
N GLY A 475 19.84 16.57 46.41
CA GLY A 475 20.14 17.00 45.04
C GLY A 475 20.98 15.99 44.24
N GLU A 476 21.02 14.74 44.69
CA GLU A 476 21.68 13.63 44.00
C GLU A 476 20.67 12.96 43.07
N ARG A 477 20.94 12.94 41.76
CA ARG A 477 20.05 12.36 40.75
C ARG A 477 20.53 10.98 40.35
N THR A 478 19.62 10.01 40.36
CA THR A 478 19.83 8.65 39.85
C THR A 478 18.97 8.42 38.62
N THR A 479 19.60 7.92 37.55
CA THR A 479 18.91 7.49 36.32
C THR A 479 18.88 5.97 36.30
N GLU A 480 17.73 5.38 36.02
CA GLU A 480 17.53 3.94 35.87
C GLU A 480 16.94 3.66 34.49
N HIS A 481 17.63 2.83 33.70
CA HIS A 481 17.18 2.32 32.41
C HIS A 481 16.55 0.95 32.61
N ARG A 482 15.35 0.70 32.07
CA ARG A 482 14.61 -0.55 32.28
C ARG A 482 13.76 -0.96 31.07
N ALA A 483 13.75 -2.25 30.77
CA ALA A 483 12.85 -2.86 29.80
C ALA A 483 11.51 -3.23 30.45
N TYR A 484 10.42 -3.10 29.70
CA TYR A 484 9.07 -3.44 30.12
C TYR A 484 8.35 -4.24 29.03
N LEU A 485 7.41 -5.09 29.45
CA LEU A 485 6.38 -5.65 28.56
C LEU A 485 5.02 -5.18 29.06
N TRP A 486 4.25 -4.50 28.23
CA TRP A 486 2.84 -4.25 28.45
C TRP A 486 2.00 -5.38 27.86
N ASP A 487 0.99 -5.83 28.61
CA ASP A 487 -0.03 -6.78 28.18
C ASP A 487 -1.41 -6.15 28.43
N ARG A 488 -2.30 -6.14 27.42
CA ARG A 488 -3.64 -5.50 27.51
C ARG A 488 -4.58 -6.14 28.53
N THR A 489 -4.26 -7.32 29.03
CA THR A 489 -5.07 -8.08 29.99
C THR A 489 -4.43 -8.18 31.37
N GLU A 490 -3.09 -8.28 31.45
CA GLU A 490 -2.35 -8.39 32.71
C GLU A 490 -1.80 -7.03 33.21
N GLY A 491 -1.67 -6.03 32.34
CA GLY A 491 -1.13 -4.71 32.64
C GLY A 491 0.37 -4.61 32.33
N LEU A 492 1.09 -3.78 33.08
CA LEU A 492 2.52 -3.56 32.86
C LEU A 492 3.37 -4.58 33.65
N ILE A 493 4.18 -5.36 32.93
CA ILE A 493 5.11 -6.35 33.45
C ILE A 493 6.51 -5.72 33.48
N THR A 494 7.06 -5.59 34.68
CA THR A 494 8.39 -5.00 34.93
C THR A 494 9.50 -5.98 34.55
N GLY A 495 10.38 -5.59 33.62
CA GLY A 495 11.50 -6.39 33.15
C GLY A 495 12.87 -5.98 33.73
N PRO A 496 13.97 -6.43 33.10
CA PRO A 496 15.35 -6.12 33.48
C PRO A 496 15.60 -4.62 33.65
N ALA A 497 16.23 -4.27 34.77
CA ALA A 497 16.82 -2.94 35.00
C ALA A 497 18.31 -2.94 34.67
N ASP A 498 18.89 -1.75 34.64
CA ASP A 498 20.28 -1.50 34.29
C ASP A 498 20.61 -2.02 32.88
N ILE A 499 19.62 -1.96 31.97
CA ILE A 499 19.83 -2.15 30.52
C ILE A 499 20.66 -0.99 29.96
N ASP A 500 21.31 -1.20 28.83
CA ASP A 500 22.21 -0.18 28.28
C ASP A 500 21.43 1.08 27.85
N PRO A 501 21.96 2.31 28.03
CA PRO A 501 21.19 3.55 27.77
C PRO A 501 20.70 3.73 26.33
N SER A 502 21.33 3.04 25.38
CA SER A 502 20.97 3.00 23.95
C SER A 502 20.29 1.69 23.53
N ALA A 503 19.92 0.82 24.48
CA ALA A 503 19.28 -0.46 24.19
C ALA A 503 17.89 -0.24 23.58
N GLU A 504 17.76 -0.58 22.30
CA GLU A 504 16.46 -0.86 21.68
C GLU A 504 15.93 -2.20 22.24
N VAL A 505 14.63 -2.44 22.13
CA VAL A 505 14.02 -3.72 22.49
C VAL A 505 13.28 -4.29 21.30
N THR A 506 13.22 -5.62 21.19
CA THR A 506 12.54 -6.32 20.09
C THR A 506 11.65 -7.42 20.64
N LEU A 507 10.43 -7.55 20.14
CA LEU A 507 9.40 -8.50 20.58
C LEU A 507 9.15 -9.55 19.50
N SER A 508 8.99 -10.82 19.88
CA SER A 508 8.50 -11.84 18.93
C SER A 508 7.02 -11.62 18.59
N ASP A 509 6.57 -11.94 17.37
CA ASP A 509 5.17 -11.84 16.93
C ASP A 509 4.17 -12.41 17.95
N ASP A 510 4.51 -13.52 18.60
CA ASP A 510 3.67 -14.20 19.60
C ASP A 510 3.67 -13.55 21.00
N GLY A 511 4.45 -12.49 21.20
CA GLY A 511 4.57 -11.75 22.45
C GLY A 511 5.23 -12.53 23.59
N SER A 512 6.02 -13.57 23.29
CA SER A 512 6.66 -14.45 24.29
C SER A 512 8.09 -14.05 24.66
N THR A 513 8.88 -13.57 23.71
CA THR A 513 10.31 -13.26 23.87
C THR A 513 10.57 -11.79 23.62
N VAL A 514 11.26 -11.13 24.57
CA VAL A 514 11.79 -9.77 24.41
C VAL A 514 13.31 -9.85 24.31
N LEU A 515 13.90 -9.17 23.33
CA LEU A 515 15.34 -8.96 23.24
C LEU A 515 15.70 -7.62 23.87
N VAL A 516 16.78 -7.59 24.66
CA VAL A 516 17.28 -6.43 25.39
C VAL A 516 18.82 -6.42 25.39
N GLU A 517 19.46 -5.25 25.48
CA GLU A 517 20.92 -5.17 25.67
C GLU A 517 21.31 -4.78 27.10
N VAL A 518 22.27 -5.51 27.68
CA VAL A 518 22.80 -5.31 29.04
C VAL A 518 24.32 -5.56 29.05
N ASP A 519 25.11 -4.62 29.57
CA ASP A 519 26.58 -4.70 29.61
C ASP A 519 27.19 -4.95 28.20
N GLY A 520 26.52 -4.50 27.14
CA GLY A 520 26.91 -4.70 25.75
C GLY A 520 26.61 -6.10 25.18
N GLN A 521 25.69 -6.85 25.80
CA GLN A 521 25.25 -8.18 25.35
C GLN A 521 23.77 -8.19 25.03
N LEU A 522 23.42 -8.72 23.84
CA LEU A 522 22.03 -8.98 23.46
C LEU A 522 21.56 -10.25 24.19
N LEU A 523 20.51 -10.09 24.99
CA LEU A 523 19.91 -11.13 25.82
C LEU A 523 18.44 -11.33 25.45
N ALA A 524 17.95 -12.56 25.53
CA ALA A 524 16.52 -12.87 25.48
C ALA A 524 15.94 -12.94 26.90
N TRP A 525 14.81 -12.26 27.08
CA TRP A 525 13.98 -12.21 28.29
C TRP A 525 12.63 -12.86 27.96
N GLU A 526 12.19 -13.82 28.77
CA GLU A 526 10.89 -14.51 28.63
C GLU A 526 9.98 -14.18 29.84
N PRO A 527 9.06 -13.20 29.71
CA PRO A 527 8.21 -12.77 30.81
C PRO A 527 7.19 -13.86 31.23
N PRO A 528 6.87 -14.01 32.53
CA PRO A 528 7.28 -13.19 33.66
C PRO A 528 8.52 -13.73 34.40
N SER A 529 9.40 -14.51 33.76
CA SER A 529 10.71 -14.80 34.37
C SER A 529 11.57 -13.54 34.41
N MET A 530 12.64 -13.58 35.21
CA MET A 530 13.73 -12.59 35.18
C MET A 530 15.07 -13.26 34.81
N ASP A 531 15.02 -14.51 34.35
CA ASP A 531 16.16 -15.19 33.74
C ASP A 531 16.45 -14.58 32.36
N LEU A 532 17.73 -14.50 31.99
CA LEU A 532 18.20 -13.92 30.72
C LEU A 532 19.10 -14.92 29.98
N GLU A 533 18.78 -15.20 28.72
CA GLU A 533 19.58 -16.08 27.85
C GLU A 533 20.51 -15.25 26.94
N PRO A 534 21.83 -15.50 26.91
CA PRO A 534 22.72 -14.84 25.96
C PRO A 534 22.44 -15.21 24.49
N VAL A 535 22.15 -14.19 23.67
CA VAL A 535 21.81 -14.31 22.24
C VAL A 535 23.00 -13.91 21.36
N SER A 536 23.72 -12.83 21.70
CA SER A 536 24.91 -12.34 20.98
C SER A 536 26.13 -13.25 21.18
N LEU A 537 26.06 -14.47 20.64
CA LEU A 537 27.12 -15.48 20.73
C LEU A 537 27.67 -15.85 19.35
N ASP A 538 28.98 -15.95 19.22
CA ASP A 538 29.66 -16.38 17.99
C ASP A 538 29.42 -17.88 17.66
N ALA A 539 29.96 -18.35 16.53
CA ALA A 539 29.87 -19.75 16.12
C ALA A 539 30.63 -20.75 17.04
N ALA A 540 31.42 -20.28 18.00
CA ALA A 540 32.07 -21.06 19.05
C ALA A 540 31.33 -21.00 20.41
N GLY A 541 30.31 -20.16 20.55
CA GLY A 541 29.56 -19.91 21.78
C GLY A 541 30.16 -18.83 22.70
N SER A 542 31.04 -17.97 22.17
CA SER A 542 31.63 -16.83 22.88
C SER A 542 30.76 -15.57 22.74
N PRO A 543 30.65 -14.71 23.77
CA PRO A 543 30.13 -13.34 23.64
C PRO A 543 30.72 -12.57 22.45
N VAL A 544 29.86 -12.09 21.56
CA VAL A 544 30.18 -11.08 20.54
C VAL A 544 30.23 -9.71 21.23
N ALA A 545 31.21 -8.87 20.92
CA ALA A 545 31.35 -7.58 21.57
C ALA A 545 30.17 -6.63 21.26
N PRO A 546 29.86 -5.64 22.14
CA PRO A 546 29.01 -4.52 21.77
C PRO A 546 29.53 -3.81 20.53
N ASP A 547 28.59 -3.34 19.72
CA ASP A 547 28.78 -2.54 18.52
C ASP A 547 27.76 -1.40 18.61
N GLU A 548 28.19 -0.14 18.46
CA GLU A 548 27.28 1.02 18.43
C GLU A 548 26.24 0.89 17.30
N GLN A 549 26.44 -0.01 16.33
CA GLN A 549 25.50 -0.26 15.24
C GLN A 549 25.00 -1.71 15.09
N ARG A 550 24.86 -2.45 16.20
CA ARG A 550 24.10 -3.70 16.19
C ARG A 550 22.62 -3.46 15.86
N GLU A 551 22.11 -4.21 14.89
CA GLU A 551 20.71 -4.27 14.47
C GLU A 551 20.22 -5.71 14.63
N VAL A 552 18.92 -5.90 14.86
CA VAL A 552 18.36 -7.16 15.32
C VAL A 552 17.01 -7.46 14.64
N ALA A 553 16.78 -8.73 14.32
CA ALA A 553 15.46 -9.27 13.94
C ALA A 553 15.22 -10.61 14.64
N ILE A 554 13.96 -10.92 14.94
CA ILE A 554 13.54 -12.14 15.63
C ILE A 554 12.50 -12.91 14.78
N SER A 555 12.41 -14.23 14.91
CA SER A 555 11.28 -15.00 14.35
C SER A 555 10.05 -14.87 15.25
N GLY A 556 8.86 -15.08 14.68
CA GLY A 556 7.62 -14.84 15.43
C GLY A 556 7.34 -15.81 16.57
N ASP A 557 8.09 -16.91 16.66
CA ASP A 557 8.11 -17.87 17.77
C ASP A 557 9.29 -17.66 18.73
N GLY A 558 10.06 -16.58 18.56
CA GLY A 558 11.27 -16.29 19.34
C GLY A 558 12.42 -17.27 19.18
N SER A 559 12.33 -18.28 18.30
CA SER A 559 13.31 -19.38 18.21
C SER A 559 14.61 -18.99 17.50
N LEU A 560 14.54 -18.00 16.62
CA LEU A 560 15.64 -17.50 15.81
C LEU A 560 15.84 -16.01 16.06
N VAL A 561 17.10 -15.60 16.25
CA VAL A 561 17.50 -14.19 16.26
C VAL A 561 18.57 -13.99 15.19
N VAL A 562 18.42 -12.95 14.40
CA VAL A 562 19.42 -12.47 13.45
C VAL A 562 19.96 -11.15 13.96
N PHE A 563 21.27 -10.98 14.01
CA PHE A 563 21.90 -9.72 14.39
C PHE A 563 23.14 -9.40 13.55
N THR A 564 23.47 -8.12 13.42
CA THR A 564 24.66 -7.63 12.72
C THR A 564 25.88 -7.60 13.63
N ASP A 565 27.07 -7.70 13.04
CA ASP A 565 28.38 -7.45 13.67
C ASP A 565 29.20 -6.63 12.67
N CYS A 566 29.28 -5.31 12.90
CA CYS A 566 29.68 -4.29 11.91
C CYS A 566 30.68 -3.28 12.51
N PRO A 567 31.89 -3.74 12.88
CA PRO A 567 32.81 -3.03 13.79
C PRO A 567 33.14 -1.58 13.42
N GLU A 568 33.24 -0.76 14.48
CA GLU A 568 33.58 0.67 14.46
C GLU A 568 34.64 1.06 13.42
N GLY A 569 34.35 2.13 12.67
CA GLY A 569 35.23 2.66 11.63
C GLY A 569 35.03 2.02 10.25
N GLY A 570 34.09 1.08 10.10
CA GLY A 570 33.67 0.56 8.79
C GLY A 570 34.69 -0.36 8.14
N SER A 571 35.37 -1.20 8.92
CA SER A 571 36.35 -2.15 8.38
C SER A 571 35.67 -3.37 7.78
N ASP A 572 35.46 -3.33 6.45
CA ASP A 572 35.57 -4.38 5.41
C ASP A 572 35.06 -5.85 5.63
N ASP A 573 34.70 -6.28 6.84
CA ASP A 573 34.44 -7.69 7.19
C ASP A 573 33.12 -7.85 7.99
N GLY A 574 32.15 -6.95 7.80
CA GLY A 574 30.86 -6.98 8.52
C GLY A 574 30.01 -8.22 8.23
N THR A 575 29.51 -8.88 9.28
CA THR A 575 28.78 -10.16 9.16
C THR A 575 27.35 -10.10 9.69
N ILE A 576 26.56 -11.09 9.31
CA ILE A 576 25.26 -11.37 9.93
C ILE A 576 25.37 -12.70 10.68
N LEU A 577 24.92 -12.71 11.92
CA LEU A 577 24.92 -13.88 12.79
C LEU A 577 23.48 -14.34 13.03
N VAL A 578 23.19 -15.62 12.73
CA VAL A 578 21.89 -16.26 12.92
C VAL A 578 21.98 -17.20 14.12
N ARG A 579 21.36 -16.82 15.23
CA ARG A 579 21.25 -17.58 16.47
C ARG A 579 19.98 -18.43 16.46
N ASP A 580 20.13 -19.75 16.37
CA ASP A 580 19.08 -20.70 16.72
C ASP A 580 19.16 -20.97 18.22
N ARG A 581 18.22 -20.40 18.99
CA ARG A 581 18.13 -20.55 20.45
C ARG A 581 17.79 -21.99 20.82
N THR A 582 16.89 -22.63 20.05
CA THR A 582 16.42 -24.00 20.32
C THR A 582 17.49 -25.07 20.11
N ALA A 583 18.37 -24.89 19.12
CA ALA A 583 19.55 -25.72 18.88
C ALA A 583 20.79 -25.25 19.67
N GLY A 584 20.74 -24.07 20.29
CA GLY A 584 21.86 -23.43 20.99
C GLY A 584 23.03 -23.04 20.09
N ARG A 585 22.80 -22.88 18.77
CA ARG A 585 23.85 -22.74 17.74
C ARG A 585 23.75 -21.40 17.02
N THR A 586 24.88 -20.72 16.84
CA THR A 586 24.97 -19.57 15.92
C THR A 586 25.60 -20.00 14.59
N VAL A 587 25.14 -19.39 13.49
CA VAL A 587 25.70 -19.53 12.13
C VAL A 587 26.04 -18.14 11.59
N GLU A 588 27.28 -17.97 11.12
CA GLU A 588 27.75 -16.77 10.45
C GLU A 588 27.35 -16.81 8.95
N LEU A 589 26.67 -15.76 8.47
CA LEU A 589 26.28 -15.59 7.07
C LEU A 589 27.23 -14.63 6.37
N ALA A 590 28.29 -15.18 5.77
CA ALA A 590 29.22 -14.43 4.94
C ALA A 590 28.49 -13.56 3.88
N PRO A 591 28.98 -12.34 3.58
CA PRO A 591 28.44 -11.49 2.52
C PRO A 591 28.43 -12.20 1.17
N PRO A 592 27.47 -11.90 0.27
CA PRO A 592 27.44 -12.54 -1.04
C PRO A 592 28.65 -12.07 -1.88
N PRO A 593 29.16 -12.87 -2.85
CA PRO A 593 30.30 -12.46 -3.68
C PRO A 593 30.09 -11.18 -4.51
N GLU A 594 28.83 -10.72 -4.62
CA GLU A 594 28.43 -9.50 -5.33
C GLU A 594 28.46 -8.24 -4.42
N ALA A 595 28.55 -8.39 -3.09
CA ALA A 595 28.61 -7.30 -2.10
C ALA A 595 30.03 -6.76 -1.84
N GLY A 596 31.08 -7.45 -2.26
CA GLY A 596 32.43 -7.11 -1.85
C GLY A 596 32.62 -7.25 -0.34
N GLN A 597 33.00 -6.15 0.32
CA GLN A 597 33.42 -6.06 1.72
C GLN A 597 32.53 -5.07 2.49
N GLU A 598 31.21 -5.19 2.29
CA GLU A 598 30.20 -4.22 2.73
C GLU A 598 29.32 -4.78 3.85
N CYS A 599 29.09 -3.97 4.89
CA CYS A 599 28.11 -4.26 5.93
C CYS A 599 26.71 -4.42 5.35
N GLN A 600 26.01 -5.44 5.83
CA GLN A 600 24.58 -5.63 5.59
C GLN A 600 23.83 -5.09 6.81
N THR A 601 22.80 -4.29 6.57
CA THR A 601 22.03 -3.58 7.60
C THR A 601 20.53 -3.91 7.47
N ALA A 602 19.71 -3.38 8.37
CA ALA A 602 18.25 -3.55 8.44
C ALA A 602 17.79 -5.01 8.20
N PRO A 603 18.19 -5.97 9.05
CA PRO A 603 17.68 -7.33 8.99
C PRO A 603 16.17 -7.33 9.29
N ALA A 604 15.40 -8.10 8.52
CA ALA A 604 14.00 -8.39 8.82
C ALA A 604 13.66 -9.83 8.40
N LEU A 605 12.84 -10.51 9.21
CA LEU A 605 12.54 -11.94 9.06
C LEU A 605 11.06 -12.16 8.73
N THR A 606 10.77 -13.10 7.84
CA THR A 606 9.46 -13.77 7.82
C THR A 606 9.20 -14.49 9.14
N ARG A 607 7.96 -14.53 9.61
CA ARG A 607 7.51 -15.20 10.85
C ARG A 607 8.11 -16.59 11.11
N ASP A 608 8.12 -17.47 10.10
CA ASP A 608 8.66 -18.84 10.19
C ASP A 608 10.20 -18.91 10.19
N GLY A 609 10.88 -17.78 10.00
CA GLY A 609 12.34 -17.64 9.93
C GLY A 609 12.98 -18.19 8.66
N ASP A 610 12.22 -18.54 7.63
CA ASP A 610 12.73 -19.18 6.41
C ASP A 610 13.31 -18.20 5.36
N LEU A 611 12.99 -16.90 5.47
CA LEU A 611 13.49 -15.84 4.61
C LEU A 611 13.93 -14.61 5.43
N LEU A 612 15.18 -14.20 5.19
CA LEU A 612 15.79 -12.98 5.70
C LEU A 612 15.89 -11.94 4.57
N ALA A 613 15.41 -10.73 4.85
CA ALA A 613 15.67 -9.52 4.06
C ALA A 613 16.71 -8.65 4.77
N THR A 614 17.59 -8.00 4.01
CA THR A 614 18.59 -7.05 4.52
C THR A 614 18.84 -5.96 3.48
N THR A 615 19.36 -4.82 3.90
CA THR A 615 19.99 -3.85 3.00
C THR A 615 21.48 -4.15 2.83
N LEU A 616 22.03 -3.71 1.69
CA LEU A 616 23.44 -3.87 1.30
C LEU A 616 23.95 -2.51 0.79
N ARG A 617 24.89 -1.89 1.50
CA ARG A 617 25.30 -0.48 1.33
C ARG A 617 26.48 -0.32 0.35
N ALA A 618 26.20 0.06 -0.90
CA ALA A 618 27.20 0.21 -1.98
C ALA A 618 28.36 1.19 -1.66
N PRO A 619 29.53 1.06 -2.32
CA PRO A 619 30.78 1.56 -1.78
C PRO A 619 31.05 3.04 -2.11
N TRP A 620 31.63 3.75 -1.15
CA TRP A 620 32.04 5.14 -1.30
C TRP A 620 33.40 5.26 -2.03
N PRO A 621 33.62 6.25 -2.93
CA PRO A 621 32.74 7.35 -3.29
C PRO A 621 31.77 7.03 -4.43
N GLY A 622 30.48 7.06 -4.12
CA GLY A 622 29.36 6.94 -5.05
C GLY A 622 28.10 7.59 -4.45
N PRO A 623 26.97 7.66 -5.19
CA PRO A 623 25.69 7.98 -4.58
C PRO A 623 25.29 6.84 -3.61
N PRO A 624 24.77 7.15 -2.40
CA PRO A 624 24.32 6.11 -1.48
C PRO A 624 23.19 5.32 -2.12
N THR A 625 23.44 4.05 -2.40
CA THR A 625 22.54 3.17 -3.15
C THR A 625 22.53 1.80 -2.48
N ALA A 626 21.54 1.57 -1.62
CA ALA A 626 21.40 0.28 -0.97
C ALA A 626 20.56 -0.69 -1.81
N SER A 627 20.92 -1.98 -1.83
CA SER A 627 20.11 -3.02 -2.48
C SER A 627 19.42 -3.89 -1.43
N ILE A 628 18.15 -4.26 -1.66
CA ILE A 628 17.48 -5.27 -0.82
C ILE A 628 18.01 -6.65 -1.23
N LEU A 629 18.73 -7.29 -0.32
CA LEU A 629 19.21 -8.66 -0.44
C LEU A 629 18.21 -9.61 0.23
N LEU A 630 17.95 -10.75 -0.42
CA LEU A 630 17.10 -11.81 0.11
C LEU A 630 17.89 -13.12 0.27
N ARG A 631 17.80 -13.73 1.46
CA ARG A 631 18.47 -14.99 1.82
C ARG A 631 17.46 -15.98 2.39
N THR A 632 17.23 -17.11 1.70
CA THR A 632 16.46 -18.23 2.28
C THR A 632 17.32 -18.96 3.31
N LEU A 633 16.84 -19.05 4.55
CA LEU A 633 17.52 -19.71 5.67
C LEU A 633 17.10 -21.18 5.75
N GLN A 634 17.88 -22.07 5.13
CA GLN A 634 17.67 -23.50 5.27
C GLN A 634 18.33 -24.02 6.55
N LEU A 635 17.53 -24.07 7.62
CA LEU A 635 17.90 -24.69 8.89
C LEU A 635 17.71 -26.21 8.79
N ASP A 636 18.81 -26.96 8.90
CA ASP A 636 18.79 -28.40 9.17
C ASP A 636 18.28 -28.65 10.61
N ARG A 637 16.95 -28.62 10.78
CA ARG A 637 16.22 -28.97 12.02
C ARG A 637 16.07 -30.50 12.19
#